data_AF-A0A834YEL5-F1
#
_entry.id   AF-A0A834YEL5-F1
#
_cell.length_a   1.000
_cell.length_b   1.000
_cell.length_c   1.000
_cell.angle_alpha   90.00
_cell.angle_beta   90.00
_cell.angle_gamma   90.00
#
_symmetry.space_group_name_H-M   'P 1'
#
loop_
_entity.id
_entity.type
_entity.pdbx_description
1 polymer ?
#
loop_
_entity_poly.entity_id
_entity_poly.type
_entity_poly.pdbx_seq_one_letter_code
_entity_poly.pdbx_strand_id
1 'polypeptide(L)'
;MSRSPSFSLKSQPNSKLDPKSLKQWVVAFCIIRFDLEQGQVIEECYPHGCLTQDEELEIAFSSFPDSVSQHKNRSSIHDCIFFFRFRRRGNSQLGNVSSSEIAQGDEKEISPNLVDHRVLSRSNSSHSDNVSGYLYGYVFNRQRQDERLKRGGEQKSVVILSHCPYSSVLRPLIQILGPLYFDIGKKALEHIASYVSMWPAPVPGKLMELPIGNATLKVYLPPAHSLPSEGGMFSDEYVSSMAPFLPTNQSVPQGLFHEADLFGMFRGVLLQLWVLWELLIIGEPILIISSTPPQCCEAVASLVSLVAPLLCSVDFRPYFTIHDPDFAHLNSLTEGDPFPAMVLGVTNLFFLKALRNIPHIVSVGSPGPNSSRVSLSLRSSTGRNSDRPGLSFRQLPFKKFSPSSLLSAVKLRRDGPLCLMTEHKEAIWSTYTSTTKPDTAILNRLIDAGMSPRVEESMSVVNNEILRRHFLELTTNFLAPFGPYLRATTPSEGTSPFVDPPPLPPFNANEFLESLSARGPGKFLSKRMRSNWLDLYRRFLKGHNFMPWFQRRRAVAEQEQHRLWRQARMRTEIQQFISKMSELEIVDSFNAIERYLLGEIQSQQSGRGNAESAAACQKLKGDLQAVFNVLPKDMQQLLLFNPQRAALLQGSLGLTKLPGHPSIQVGVVNSGSPQ
;
A
#
# COMPACT_ATOMS: atom_id res chain seq x y z
N MET A 1 -8.86 -34.60 -1.09
CA MET A 1 -9.22 -34.18 -2.46
C MET A 1 -10.66 -33.66 -2.45
N SER A 2 -10.87 -32.41 -2.07
CA SER A 2 -12.14 -31.70 -2.30
C SER A 2 -12.07 -31.14 -3.71
N ARG A 3 -12.94 -31.61 -4.61
CA ARG A 3 -13.06 -31.08 -5.97
C ARG A 3 -13.51 -29.62 -5.86
N SER A 4 -12.60 -28.69 -6.13
CA SER A 4 -12.94 -27.31 -6.49
C SER A 4 -13.89 -27.35 -7.69
N PRO A 5 -14.89 -26.45 -7.80
CA PRO A 5 -15.70 -26.35 -9.01
C PRO A 5 -14.76 -26.21 -10.20
N SER A 6 -14.92 -27.06 -11.21
CA SER A 6 -14.02 -27.15 -12.35
C SER A 6 -14.04 -25.82 -13.12
N PHE A 7 -12.98 -25.02 -12.94
CA PHE A 7 -12.72 -23.86 -13.79
C PHE A 7 -12.60 -24.40 -15.22
N SER A 8 -13.46 -23.90 -16.11
CA SER A 8 -13.40 -24.25 -17.53
C SER A 8 -13.16 -23.00 -18.34
N LEU A 9 -12.21 -23.11 -19.27
CA LEU A 9 -11.96 -22.09 -20.27
C LEU A 9 -13.20 -22.00 -21.16
N LYS A 10 -13.76 -20.79 -21.32
CA LYS A 10 -14.68 -20.53 -22.43
C LYS A 10 -13.88 -20.59 -23.73
N SER A 11 -14.49 -21.02 -24.83
CA SER A 11 -13.88 -20.97 -26.17
C SER A 11 -13.22 -19.61 -26.39
N GLN A 12 -12.05 -19.60 -27.04
CA GLN A 12 -11.14 -18.44 -27.16
C GLN A 12 -11.90 -17.10 -27.18
N PRO A 13 -11.56 -16.14 -26.30
CA PRO A 13 -12.07 -14.79 -26.43
C PRO A 13 -11.69 -14.28 -27.82
N ASN A 14 -12.67 -14.03 -28.69
CA ASN A 14 -12.48 -13.43 -30.02
C ASN A 14 -11.97 -11.97 -29.95
N SER A 15 -11.59 -11.47 -28.77
CA SER A 15 -11.09 -10.13 -28.53
C SER A 15 -9.56 -10.10 -28.59
N LYS A 16 -9.05 -9.17 -29.40
CA LYS A 16 -7.63 -8.83 -29.46
C LYS A 16 -7.18 -8.34 -28.08
N LEU A 17 -6.14 -8.95 -27.52
CA LEU A 17 -5.56 -8.54 -26.23
C LEU A 17 -5.18 -7.06 -26.26
N ASP A 18 -5.68 -6.27 -25.31
CA ASP A 18 -5.29 -4.87 -25.13
C ASP A 18 -4.18 -4.77 -24.06
N PRO A 19 -2.93 -4.48 -24.45
CA PRO A 19 -1.81 -4.37 -23.51
C PRO A 19 -1.99 -3.23 -22.51
N LYS A 20 -2.74 -2.17 -22.85
CA LYS A 20 -2.96 -1.05 -21.92
C LYS A 20 -3.88 -1.45 -20.78
N SER A 21 -5.00 -2.10 -21.10
CA SER A 21 -5.93 -2.62 -20.09
C SER A 21 -5.29 -3.71 -19.22
N LEU A 22 -4.47 -4.61 -19.81
CA LEU A 22 -3.73 -5.60 -19.03
C LEU A 22 -2.79 -4.95 -18.00
N LYS A 23 -2.02 -3.94 -18.42
CA LYS A 23 -1.03 -3.25 -17.55
C LYS A 23 -1.65 -2.52 -16.36
N GLN A 24 -2.94 -2.24 -16.38
CA GLN A 24 -3.64 -1.66 -15.22
C GLN A 24 -3.75 -2.65 -14.05
N TRP A 25 -3.63 -3.95 -14.32
CA TRP A 25 -3.78 -5.03 -13.34
C TRP A 25 -2.49 -5.81 -13.14
N VAL A 26 -1.82 -6.19 -14.24
CA VAL A 26 -0.67 -7.09 -14.25
C VAL A 26 0.45 -6.50 -15.12
N VAL A 27 1.65 -6.44 -14.55
CA VAL A 27 2.87 -6.03 -15.25
C VAL A 27 3.39 -7.18 -16.11
N ALA A 28 3.55 -8.35 -15.50
CA ALA A 28 4.01 -9.56 -16.17
C ALA A 28 3.53 -10.82 -15.44
N PHE A 29 3.49 -11.91 -16.19
CA PHE A 29 3.45 -13.27 -15.69
C PHE A 29 4.83 -13.90 -15.92
N CYS A 30 5.41 -14.49 -14.88
CA CYS A 30 6.72 -15.13 -14.98
C CYS A 30 6.63 -16.61 -14.60
N ILE A 31 7.37 -17.43 -15.33
CA ILE A 31 7.58 -18.84 -15.02
C ILE A 31 9.03 -19.00 -14.64
N ILE A 32 9.29 -19.55 -13.47
CA ILE A 32 10.62 -19.75 -12.96
C ILE A 32 10.83 -21.24 -12.70
N ARG A 33 11.90 -21.79 -13.24
CA ARG A 33 12.30 -23.19 -13.04
C ARG A 33 13.60 -23.24 -12.26
N PHE A 34 13.82 -24.34 -11.55
CA PHE A 34 15.12 -24.62 -10.96
C PHE A 34 15.99 -25.39 -11.97
N ASP A 35 17.06 -24.77 -12.42
CA ASP A 35 18.13 -25.35 -13.22
C ASP A 35 19.25 -25.90 -12.31
N LEU A 36 19.84 -27.04 -12.68
CA LEU A 36 20.86 -27.68 -11.85
C LEU A 36 22.20 -26.95 -11.87
N GLU A 37 22.50 -26.24 -12.95
CA GLU A 37 23.78 -25.55 -13.15
C GLU A 37 23.65 -24.08 -12.76
N GLN A 38 22.54 -23.46 -13.13
CA GLN A 38 22.33 -22.02 -12.97
C GLN A 38 21.50 -21.64 -11.73
N GLY A 39 20.84 -22.61 -11.08
CA GLY A 39 19.91 -22.33 -9.98
C GLY A 39 18.54 -21.84 -10.48
N GLN A 40 17.94 -20.86 -9.81
CA GLN A 40 16.63 -20.33 -10.19
C GLN A 40 16.74 -19.47 -11.45
N VAL A 41 16.01 -19.84 -12.51
CA VAL A 41 16.03 -19.11 -13.79
C VAL A 41 14.64 -18.87 -14.33
N ILE A 42 14.42 -17.68 -14.91
CA ILE A 42 13.17 -17.39 -15.63
C ILE A 42 13.16 -18.22 -16.91
N GLU A 43 12.14 -19.07 -17.04
CA GLU A 43 11.86 -19.84 -18.24
C GLU A 43 11.02 -19.02 -19.22
N GLU A 44 10.02 -18.30 -18.72
CA GLU A 44 9.12 -17.48 -19.54
C GLU A 44 8.74 -16.19 -18.81
N CYS A 45 8.65 -15.10 -19.57
CA CYS A 45 8.08 -13.82 -19.13
C CYS A 45 7.06 -13.35 -20.17
N TYR A 46 5.84 -13.05 -19.74
CA TYR A 46 4.77 -12.55 -20.59
C TYR A 46 4.13 -11.30 -19.97
N PRO A 47 4.03 -10.16 -20.68
CA PRO A 47 4.59 -9.88 -22.00
C PRO A 47 6.13 -9.84 -21.99
N HIS A 48 6.78 -10.18 -23.10
CA HIS A 48 8.24 -10.16 -23.20
C HIS A 48 8.82 -8.74 -23.07
N GLY A 49 10.03 -8.63 -22.50
CA GLY A 49 10.81 -7.38 -22.47
C GLY A 49 10.27 -6.29 -21.54
N CYS A 50 9.43 -6.63 -20.56
CA CYS A 50 8.86 -5.66 -19.63
C CYS A 50 9.64 -5.53 -18.30
N LEU A 51 10.66 -6.37 -18.09
CA LEU A 51 11.50 -6.44 -16.89
C LEU A 51 12.97 -6.20 -17.26
N THR A 52 13.73 -5.63 -16.35
CA THR A 52 15.20 -5.56 -16.47
C THR A 52 15.85 -6.88 -16.01
N GLN A 53 17.11 -7.11 -16.38
CA GLN A 53 17.84 -8.30 -15.95
C GLN A 53 17.95 -8.40 -14.43
N ASP A 54 18.14 -7.27 -13.74
CA ASP A 54 18.16 -7.23 -12.27
C ASP A 54 16.81 -7.60 -11.66
N GLU A 55 15.70 -7.10 -12.25
CA GLU A 55 14.35 -7.46 -11.84
C GLU A 55 14.09 -8.95 -12.06
N GLU A 56 14.50 -9.51 -13.20
CA GLU A 56 14.37 -10.93 -13.51
C GLU A 56 15.11 -11.82 -12.51
N LEU A 57 16.34 -11.44 -12.13
CA LEU A 57 17.12 -12.14 -11.11
C LEU A 57 16.43 -12.11 -9.74
N GLU A 58 15.97 -10.93 -9.31
CA GLU A 58 15.27 -10.77 -8.02
C GLU A 58 13.98 -11.59 -7.98
N ILE A 59 13.19 -11.55 -9.05
CA ILE A 59 11.99 -12.40 -9.19
C ILE A 59 12.36 -13.87 -9.10
N ALA A 60 13.41 -14.32 -9.79
CA ALA A 60 13.81 -15.72 -9.78
C ALA A 60 14.19 -16.20 -8.38
N PHE A 61 14.98 -15.43 -7.63
CA PHE A 61 15.39 -15.79 -6.27
C PHE A 61 14.24 -15.73 -5.26
N SER A 62 13.36 -14.72 -5.34
CA SER A 62 12.22 -14.59 -4.42
C SER A 62 11.07 -15.57 -4.69
N SER A 63 11.10 -16.29 -5.82
CA SER A 63 10.02 -17.20 -6.23
C SER A 63 10.07 -18.59 -5.61
N PHE A 64 11.09 -18.91 -4.81
CA PHE A 64 11.28 -20.23 -4.23
C PHE A 64 11.35 -20.13 -2.69
N PRO A 65 10.71 -21.05 -1.95
CA PRO A 65 10.88 -21.14 -0.51
C PRO A 65 12.33 -21.53 -0.15
N ASP A 66 12.98 -20.73 0.71
CA ASP A 66 14.34 -20.98 1.24
C ASP A 66 14.41 -22.27 2.08
N SER A 67 13.29 -22.66 2.70
CA SER A 67 13.17 -23.85 3.53
C SER A 67 12.21 -24.86 2.90
N VAL A 68 12.73 -26.02 2.56
CA VAL A 68 11.92 -27.16 2.09
C VAL A 68 11.21 -27.75 3.31
N SER A 69 9.89 -27.68 3.37
CA SER A 69 9.13 -28.44 4.36
C SER A 69 9.38 -29.92 4.12
N GLN A 70 10.27 -30.52 4.92
CA GLN A 70 10.64 -31.92 4.81
C GLN A 70 9.48 -32.82 5.26
N HIS A 71 8.54 -33.09 4.36
CA HIS A 71 7.58 -34.17 4.55
C HIS A 71 7.70 -35.16 3.39
N LYS A 72 8.32 -36.30 3.74
CA LYS A 72 8.68 -37.41 2.87
C LYS A 72 7.45 -38.30 2.62
N ASN A 73 6.72 -38.05 1.54
CA ASN A 73 5.95 -39.10 0.87
C ASN A 73 6.50 -39.24 -0.56
N ARG A 74 6.78 -40.46 -0.99
CA ARG A 74 7.51 -40.81 -2.25
C ARG A 74 6.82 -40.35 -3.56
N SER A 75 5.68 -39.68 -3.48
CA SER A 75 4.87 -39.26 -4.63
C SER A 75 3.99 -38.03 -4.33
N SER A 76 4.40 -37.16 -3.39
CA SER A 76 3.63 -35.97 -3.03
C SER A 76 3.94 -34.77 -3.94
N ILE A 77 2.87 -34.11 -4.39
CA ILE A 77 2.91 -32.77 -4.95
C ILE A 77 2.59 -31.80 -3.80
N HIS A 78 3.42 -30.78 -3.63
CA HIS A 78 3.25 -29.74 -2.64
C HIS A 78 3.15 -28.39 -3.34
N ASP A 79 2.01 -27.74 -3.17
CA ASP A 79 1.75 -26.40 -3.70
C ASP A 79 1.81 -25.38 -2.55
N CYS A 80 2.46 -24.26 -2.81
CA CYS A 80 2.70 -23.19 -1.86
C CYS A 80 2.38 -21.85 -2.51
N ILE A 81 1.54 -21.04 -1.86
CA ILE A 81 1.16 -19.72 -2.36
C ILE A 81 1.57 -18.65 -1.36
N PHE A 82 2.38 -17.72 -1.83
CA PHE A 82 2.88 -16.60 -1.04
C PHE A 82 3.08 -15.40 -1.94
N PHE A 83 3.49 -14.27 -1.38
CA PHE A 83 3.86 -13.12 -2.18
C PHE A 83 5.09 -12.43 -1.59
N PHE A 84 5.83 -11.75 -2.45
CA PHE A 84 6.95 -10.91 -2.09
C PHE A 84 6.75 -9.51 -2.67
N ARG A 85 7.55 -8.55 -2.19
CA ARG A 85 7.51 -7.17 -2.63
C ARG A 85 8.95 -6.65 -2.72
N PHE A 86 9.28 -6.02 -3.83
CA PHE A 86 10.61 -5.46 -4.07
C PHE A 86 10.53 -4.09 -4.74
N ARG A 87 11.63 -3.33 -4.65
CA ARG A 87 11.71 -1.95 -5.13
C ARG A 87 12.24 -1.93 -6.56
N ARG A 88 11.50 -1.33 -7.51
CA ARG A 88 11.97 -1.15 -8.90
C ARG A 88 13.08 -0.12 -8.94
N ARG A 89 14.28 -0.50 -9.33
CA ARG A 89 15.36 0.44 -9.59
C ARG A 89 15.12 1.03 -10.98
N GLY A 90 14.75 2.32 -11.04
CA GLY A 90 14.47 2.97 -12.32
C GLY A 90 15.69 2.92 -13.26
N ASN A 91 15.46 2.76 -14.56
CA ASN A 91 16.52 2.78 -15.57
C ASN A 91 17.20 4.17 -15.59
N SER A 92 18.27 4.34 -14.83
CA SER A 92 19.34 5.25 -15.26
C SER A 92 20.16 4.45 -16.28
N GLN A 93 20.23 4.95 -17.52
CA GLN A 93 20.86 4.34 -18.71
C GLN A 93 19.90 3.65 -19.70
N LEU A 94 19.13 4.48 -20.42
CA LEU A 94 18.90 4.25 -21.85
C LEU A 94 18.92 5.61 -22.57
N GLY A 95 20.13 6.18 -22.63
CA GLY A 95 20.41 7.43 -23.33
C GLY A 95 21.88 7.44 -23.73
N ASN A 96 22.12 7.34 -25.03
CA ASN A 96 23.41 7.43 -25.75
C ASN A 96 24.24 6.13 -25.81
N VAL A 97 23.75 5.19 -26.63
CA VAL A 97 24.65 4.41 -27.48
C VAL A 97 24.73 5.16 -28.81
N SER A 98 25.82 5.90 -29.02
CA SER A 98 26.31 6.23 -30.36
C SER A 98 27.76 5.75 -30.45
N SER A 99 27.91 4.66 -31.19
CA SER A 99 29.02 4.28 -32.07
C SER A 99 30.42 4.85 -31.81
N SER A 100 31.31 3.93 -31.43
CA SER A 100 32.69 3.74 -31.91
C SER A 100 33.59 4.96 -32.17
N GLU A 101 34.74 4.99 -31.48
CA GLU A 101 36.04 5.20 -32.15
C GLU A 101 37.19 4.62 -31.31
N ILE A 102 38.14 4.02 -32.03
CA ILE A 102 39.33 3.30 -31.56
C ILE A 102 40.48 4.32 -31.39
N ALA A 103 41.23 4.25 -30.29
CA ALA A 103 42.65 4.63 -30.27
C ALA A 103 43.39 3.98 -29.08
N GLN A 104 44.65 3.65 -29.33
CA GLN A 104 45.57 2.82 -28.55
C GLN A 104 46.25 3.58 -27.40
N GLY A 105 46.71 2.79 -26.40
CA GLY A 105 48.05 2.86 -25.81
C GLY A 105 48.41 4.06 -24.92
N ASP A 106 48.54 3.83 -23.61
CA ASP A 106 49.86 3.80 -22.94
C ASP A 106 49.75 3.54 -21.42
N GLU A 107 50.66 2.72 -20.92
CA GLU A 107 50.91 2.45 -19.50
C GLU A 107 51.67 3.61 -18.83
N LYS A 108 51.35 3.95 -17.56
CA LYS A 108 52.34 4.32 -16.53
C LYS A 108 51.79 4.46 -15.09
N GLU A 109 52.36 3.62 -14.24
CA GLU A 109 52.81 3.76 -12.83
C GLU A 109 52.19 4.78 -11.82
N ILE A 110 51.63 4.19 -10.74
CA ILE A 110 51.95 4.30 -9.29
C ILE A 110 52.33 5.69 -8.71
N SER A 111 51.54 6.17 -7.72
CA SER A 111 52.00 6.39 -6.32
C SER A 111 50.87 6.80 -5.35
N PRO A 112 50.99 6.53 -4.02
CA PRO A 112 49.89 6.52 -3.06
C PRO A 112 49.89 7.68 -2.03
N ASN A 113 48.83 7.70 -1.23
CA ASN A 113 48.62 8.43 0.04
C ASN A 113 48.08 9.86 -0.03
N LEU A 114 46.83 10.01 0.43
CA LEU A 114 46.51 10.94 1.52
C LEU A 114 45.20 10.49 2.19
N VAL A 115 45.36 10.11 3.45
CA VAL A 115 44.30 9.85 4.41
C VAL A 115 43.61 11.17 4.66
N ASP A 116 42.32 11.28 4.35
CA ASP A 116 41.51 12.38 4.82
C ASP A 116 40.14 11.89 5.29
N HIS A 117 39.93 12.07 6.60
CA HIS A 117 38.71 11.75 7.33
C HIS A 117 37.53 12.52 6.74
N ARG A 118 36.67 11.85 5.96
CA ARG A 118 35.39 12.40 5.54
C ARG A 118 34.24 11.85 6.37
N VAL A 119 33.99 12.54 7.48
CA VAL A 119 32.66 12.69 8.08
C VAL A 119 31.76 13.32 7.01
N LEU A 120 30.90 12.52 6.36
CA LEU A 120 29.87 13.05 5.46
C LEU A 120 28.63 13.42 6.26
N SER A 121 28.71 14.65 6.79
CA SER A 121 27.58 15.56 6.96
C SER A 121 26.64 15.48 5.75
N ARG A 122 25.39 15.08 5.98
CA ARG A 122 24.29 15.19 5.02
C ARG A 122 23.97 16.67 4.82
N SER A 123 24.60 17.30 3.83
CA SER A 123 24.13 18.56 3.27
C SER A 123 22.94 18.31 2.36
N ASN A 124 21.82 18.96 2.69
CA ASN A 124 20.63 19.09 1.85
C ASN A 124 21.01 19.51 0.42
N SER A 125 20.97 18.56 -0.51
CA SER A 125 20.85 18.84 -1.94
C SER A 125 19.58 18.15 -2.42
N SER A 126 18.64 18.96 -2.88
CA SER A 126 17.37 18.57 -3.47
C SER A 126 17.58 17.95 -4.85
N HIS A 127 18.19 16.77 -4.90
CA HIS A 127 18.05 15.89 -6.04
C HIS A 127 16.70 15.20 -5.94
N SER A 128 15.88 15.38 -6.97
CA SER A 128 14.67 14.61 -7.19
C SER A 128 15.02 13.12 -7.18
N ASP A 129 14.83 12.46 -6.03
CA ASP A 129 14.74 11.02 -5.96
C ASP A 129 13.66 10.60 -6.96
N ASN A 130 14.08 10.05 -8.09
CA ASN A 130 13.18 9.34 -8.99
C ASN A 130 12.50 8.28 -8.12
N VAL A 131 11.23 8.50 -7.77
CA VAL A 131 10.47 7.64 -6.86
C VAL A 131 10.25 6.29 -7.56
N SER A 132 11.24 5.42 -7.41
CA SER A 132 11.20 3.99 -7.67
C SER A 132 9.94 3.38 -7.04
N GLY A 133 8.99 2.95 -7.87
CA GLY A 133 7.82 2.19 -7.43
C GLY A 133 8.19 0.81 -6.88
N TYR A 134 7.23 0.11 -6.28
CA TYR A 134 7.40 -1.28 -5.86
C TYR A 134 6.68 -2.22 -6.83
N LEU A 135 7.19 -3.45 -6.96
CA LEU A 135 6.46 -4.55 -7.57
C LEU A 135 6.07 -5.57 -6.52
N TYR A 136 4.87 -6.13 -6.71
CA TYR A 136 4.31 -7.18 -5.88
C TYR A 136 4.25 -8.46 -6.70
N GLY A 137 4.96 -9.50 -6.25
CA GLY A 137 5.00 -10.81 -6.91
C GLY A 137 4.19 -11.83 -6.14
N TYR A 138 3.08 -12.29 -6.71
CA TYR A 138 2.24 -13.36 -6.16
C TYR A 138 2.65 -14.68 -6.78
N VAL A 139 3.10 -15.61 -5.94
CA VAL A 139 3.77 -16.85 -6.34
C VAL A 139 2.87 -18.05 -6.09
N PHE A 140 2.80 -18.96 -7.06
CA PHE A 140 2.40 -20.35 -6.89
C PHE A 140 3.62 -21.22 -7.15
N ASN A 141 4.20 -21.78 -6.10
CA ASN A 141 5.32 -22.72 -6.19
C ASN A 141 4.79 -24.15 -6.07
N ARG A 142 5.17 -25.01 -7.02
CA ARG A 142 4.91 -26.44 -6.97
C ARG A 142 6.23 -27.19 -6.80
N GLN A 143 6.26 -28.07 -5.82
CA GLN A 143 7.31 -29.07 -5.62
C GLN A 143 6.72 -30.44 -5.87
N ARG A 144 7.35 -31.21 -6.76
CA ARG A 144 6.95 -32.58 -7.07
C ARG A 144 8.16 -33.49 -6.91
N GLN A 145 8.04 -34.54 -6.10
CA GLN A 145 9.04 -35.60 -6.06
C GLN A 145 8.95 -36.45 -7.33
N ASP A 146 10.07 -36.68 -7.99
CA ASP A 146 10.21 -37.55 -9.16
C ASP A 146 11.62 -38.15 -9.18
N GLU A 147 11.73 -39.42 -8.78
CA GLU A 147 13.01 -40.15 -8.71
C GLU A 147 13.66 -40.36 -10.09
N ARG A 148 12.93 -40.16 -11.19
CA ARG A 148 13.47 -40.23 -12.56
C ARG A 148 14.32 -39.00 -12.90
N LEU A 149 14.11 -37.90 -12.18
CA LEU A 149 14.91 -36.68 -12.35
C LEU A 149 16.21 -36.81 -11.56
N LYS A 150 17.31 -36.24 -12.08
CA LYS A 150 18.63 -36.27 -11.42
C LYS A 150 18.62 -35.77 -9.96
N ARG A 151 17.70 -34.86 -9.62
CA ARG A 151 17.52 -34.28 -8.28
C ARG A 151 16.54 -35.06 -7.40
N GLY A 152 15.85 -36.06 -7.94
CA GLY A 152 14.75 -36.74 -7.28
C GLY A 152 13.46 -35.93 -7.21
N GLY A 153 13.40 -34.74 -7.82
CA GLY A 153 12.19 -33.90 -7.84
C GLY A 153 12.32 -32.66 -8.74
N GLU A 154 11.17 -32.07 -9.05
CA GLU A 154 10.98 -30.86 -9.82
C GLU A 154 10.44 -29.75 -8.93
N GLN A 155 10.92 -28.52 -9.15
CA GLN A 155 10.39 -27.34 -8.50
C GLN A 155 10.20 -26.22 -9.52
N LYS A 156 9.00 -25.66 -9.56
CA LYS A 156 8.62 -24.64 -10.54
C LYS A 156 7.65 -23.64 -9.93
N SER A 157 7.83 -22.37 -10.27
CA SER A 157 7.00 -21.26 -9.80
C SER A 157 6.30 -20.54 -10.94
N VAL A 158 5.05 -20.19 -10.71
CA VAL A 158 4.24 -19.31 -11.54
C VAL A 158 4.03 -18.02 -10.75
N VAL A 159 4.31 -16.86 -11.35
CA VAL A 159 4.29 -15.56 -10.67
C VAL A 159 3.46 -14.55 -11.44
N ILE A 160 2.64 -13.78 -10.72
CA ILE A 160 1.95 -12.60 -11.23
C ILE A 160 2.59 -11.36 -10.59
N LEU A 161 3.05 -10.43 -11.42
CA LEU A 161 3.61 -9.15 -10.99
C LEU A 161 2.60 -8.03 -11.16
N SER A 162 2.47 -7.15 -10.16
CA SER A 162 1.64 -5.94 -10.23
C SER A 162 2.29 -4.75 -9.56
N HIS A 163 1.95 -3.53 -10.01
CA HIS A 163 2.28 -2.27 -9.34
C HIS A 163 1.48 -2.08 -8.05
N CYS A 164 0.29 -2.66 -7.96
CA CYS A 164 -0.63 -2.46 -6.84
C CYS A 164 -0.79 -3.74 -6.01
N PRO A 165 -0.86 -3.64 -4.67
CA PRO A 165 -1.08 -4.78 -3.77
C PRO A 165 -2.55 -5.24 -3.75
N TYR A 166 -3.14 -5.53 -4.91
CA TYR A 166 -4.52 -6.02 -5.02
C TYR A 166 -4.62 -7.50 -4.66
N SER A 167 -4.24 -7.84 -3.43
CA SER A 167 -4.23 -9.19 -2.88
C SER A 167 -5.56 -9.94 -3.04
N SER A 168 -6.69 -9.24 -2.85
CA SER A 168 -8.05 -9.76 -3.09
C SER A 168 -8.30 -10.21 -4.54
N VAL A 169 -7.51 -9.74 -5.50
CA VAL A 169 -7.56 -10.13 -6.92
C VAL A 169 -6.45 -11.11 -7.27
N LEU A 170 -5.21 -10.76 -6.92
CA LEU A 170 -4.00 -11.45 -7.36
C LEU A 170 -3.85 -12.83 -6.69
N ARG A 171 -4.28 -12.98 -5.43
CA ARG A 171 -4.25 -14.28 -4.74
C ARG A 171 -5.25 -15.29 -5.34
N PRO A 172 -6.54 -14.97 -5.57
CA PRO A 172 -7.43 -15.85 -6.31
C PRO A 172 -6.97 -16.10 -7.75
N LEU A 173 -6.42 -15.08 -8.42
CA LEU A 173 -5.96 -15.21 -9.80
C LEU A 173 -4.78 -16.20 -9.90
N ILE A 174 -3.79 -16.15 -9.00
CA ILE A 174 -2.69 -17.12 -9.00
C ILE A 174 -3.15 -18.53 -8.60
N GLN A 175 -4.17 -18.65 -7.75
CA GLN A 175 -4.81 -19.95 -7.44
C GLN A 175 -5.47 -20.60 -8.65
N ILE A 176 -5.90 -19.81 -9.64
CA ILE A 176 -6.43 -20.30 -10.92
C ILE A 176 -5.28 -20.54 -11.90
N LEU A 177 -4.40 -19.55 -12.08
CA LEU A 177 -3.35 -19.59 -13.09
C LEU A 177 -2.30 -20.68 -12.80
N GLY A 178 -1.91 -20.85 -11.54
CA GLY A 178 -0.89 -21.82 -11.14
C GLY A 178 -1.21 -23.24 -11.64
N PRO A 179 -2.31 -23.86 -11.18
CA PRO A 179 -2.75 -25.17 -11.65
C PRO A 179 -2.96 -25.22 -13.17
N LEU A 180 -3.59 -24.20 -13.75
CA LEU A 180 -3.85 -24.14 -15.20
C LEU A 180 -2.54 -24.19 -16.02
N TYR A 181 -1.48 -23.51 -15.56
CA TYR A 181 -0.18 -23.56 -16.23
C TYR A 181 0.42 -24.97 -16.21
N PHE A 182 0.28 -25.72 -15.12
CA PHE A 182 0.74 -27.10 -15.07
C PHE A 182 -0.08 -28.06 -15.95
N ASP A 183 -1.32 -27.68 -16.29
CA ASP A 183 -2.19 -28.50 -17.15
C ASP A 183 -1.98 -28.20 -18.65
N ILE A 184 -1.87 -26.93 -19.05
CA ILE A 184 -1.83 -26.51 -20.47
C ILE A 184 -0.61 -25.66 -20.87
N GLY A 185 0.34 -25.46 -19.96
CA GLY A 185 1.59 -24.75 -20.22
C GLY A 185 1.40 -23.26 -20.57
N LYS A 186 2.23 -22.75 -21.48
CA LYS A 186 2.28 -21.32 -21.87
C LYS A 186 0.93 -20.74 -22.31
N LYS A 187 0.06 -21.57 -22.90
CA LYS A 187 -1.30 -21.16 -23.31
C LYS A 187 -2.15 -20.64 -22.13
N ALA A 188 -1.86 -21.10 -20.91
CA ALA A 188 -2.50 -20.57 -19.69
C ALA A 188 -2.24 -19.08 -19.50
N LEU A 189 -1.01 -18.62 -19.77
CA LEU A 189 -0.63 -17.21 -19.62
C LEU A 189 -1.42 -16.33 -20.60
N GLU A 190 -1.50 -16.75 -21.86
CA GLU A 190 -2.24 -16.04 -22.91
C GLU A 190 -3.74 -15.97 -22.61
N HIS A 191 -4.34 -17.07 -22.15
CA HIS A 191 -5.75 -17.11 -21.78
C HIS A 191 -6.05 -16.19 -20.60
N ILE A 192 -5.27 -16.27 -19.52
CA ILE A 192 -5.48 -15.42 -18.35
C ILE A 192 -5.24 -13.95 -18.69
N ALA A 193 -4.19 -13.64 -19.46
CA ALA A 193 -3.92 -12.28 -19.91
C ALA A 193 -5.07 -11.72 -20.77
N SER A 194 -5.65 -12.54 -21.65
CA SER A 194 -6.83 -12.14 -22.43
C SER A 194 -8.02 -11.79 -21.53
N TYR A 195 -8.34 -12.63 -20.52
CA TYR A 195 -9.41 -12.32 -19.57
C TYR A 195 -9.14 -11.05 -18.77
N VAL A 196 -7.94 -10.88 -18.23
CA VAL A 196 -7.55 -9.68 -17.46
C VAL A 196 -7.61 -8.42 -18.33
N SER A 197 -7.25 -8.51 -19.62
CA SER A 197 -7.33 -7.37 -20.54
C SER A 197 -8.75 -6.89 -20.84
N MET A 198 -9.77 -7.71 -20.53
CA MET A 198 -11.19 -7.34 -20.66
C MET A 198 -11.77 -6.73 -19.39
N TRP A 199 -11.01 -6.69 -18.29
CA TRP A 199 -11.50 -6.11 -17.04
C TRP A 199 -11.61 -4.59 -17.14
N PRO A 200 -12.61 -3.98 -16.48
CA PRO A 200 -12.66 -2.53 -16.35
C PRO A 200 -11.45 -2.02 -15.57
N ALA A 201 -11.15 -0.72 -15.71
CA ALA A 201 -10.08 -0.09 -14.94
C ALA A 201 -10.30 -0.27 -13.42
N PRO A 202 -9.25 -0.52 -12.63
CA PRO A 202 -9.38 -0.73 -11.20
C PRO A 202 -9.96 0.51 -10.52
N VAL A 203 -11.03 0.34 -9.74
CA VAL A 203 -11.66 1.42 -8.97
C VAL A 203 -11.49 1.16 -7.47
N PRO A 204 -10.57 1.87 -6.78
CA PRO A 204 -10.32 1.70 -5.35
C PRO A 204 -11.59 1.82 -4.49
N GLY A 205 -11.69 0.99 -3.44
CA GLY A 205 -12.78 1.05 -2.46
C GLY A 205 -14.16 0.58 -2.94
N LYS A 206 -14.31 0.13 -4.20
CA LYS A 206 -15.56 -0.41 -4.74
C LYS A 206 -15.51 -1.93 -4.90
N LEU A 207 -16.69 -2.54 -4.82
CA LEU A 207 -16.90 -3.93 -5.23
C LEU A 207 -16.79 -3.99 -6.76
N MET A 208 -15.93 -4.87 -7.26
CA MET A 208 -15.76 -5.14 -8.68
C MET A 208 -16.10 -6.60 -8.97
N GLU A 209 -16.74 -6.82 -10.12
CA GLU A 209 -17.02 -8.14 -10.66
C GLU A 209 -16.12 -8.37 -11.88
N LEU A 210 -15.12 -9.24 -11.72
CA LEU A 210 -14.08 -9.46 -12.72
C LEU A 210 -14.27 -10.82 -13.39
N PRO A 211 -14.72 -10.88 -14.65
CA PRO A 211 -14.99 -12.14 -15.34
C PRO A 211 -13.69 -12.91 -15.63
N ILE A 212 -13.67 -14.22 -15.33
CA ILE A 212 -12.53 -15.11 -15.58
C ILE A 212 -13.04 -16.47 -16.05
N GLY A 213 -12.89 -16.77 -17.34
CA GLY A 213 -13.45 -17.99 -17.94
C GLY A 213 -14.97 -18.13 -17.72
N ASN A 214 -15.37 -19.21 -17.06
CA ASN A 214 -16.75 -19.49 -16.65
C ASN A 214 -17.14 -18.92 -15.27
N ALA A 215 -16.20 -18.29 -14.55
CA ALA A 215 -16.40 -17.73 -13.23
C ALA A 215 -16.32 -16.19 -13.25
N THR A 216 -16.67 -15.58 -12.12
CA THR A 216 -16.52 -14.14 -11.88
C THR A 216 -15.94 -13.95 -10.49
N LEU A 217 -14.83 -13.23 -10.38
CA LEU A 217 -14.25 -12.84 -9.11
C LEU A 217 -15.00 -11.61 -8.58
N LYS A 218 -15.62 -11.73 -7.41
CA LYS A 218 -16.23 -10.60 -6.70
C LYS A 218 -15.24 -10.09 -5.66
N VAL A 219 -14.66 -8.93 -5.89
CA VAL A 219 -13.50 -8.44 -5.14
C VAL A 219 -13.69 -7.00 -4.70
N TYR A 220 -13.27 -6.67 -3.49
CA TYR A 220 -13.13 -5.28 -3.07
C TYR A 220 -11.68 -4.86 -3.24
N LEU A 221 -11.46 -3.75 -3.94
CA LEU A 221 -10.14 -3.14 -4.00
C LEU A 221 -9.88 -2.32 -2.72
N PRO A 222 -8.63 -2.24 -2.25
CA PRO A 222 -8.28 -1.35 -1.14
C PRO A 222 -8.72 0.09 -1.42
N PRO A 223 -9.11 0.86 -0.40
CA PRO A 223 -9.50 2.25 -0.57
C PRO A 223 -8.29 3.11 -0.98
N ALA A 224 -8.51 4.16 -1.77
CA ALA A 224 -7.42 4.94 -2.36
C ALA A 224 -6.50 5.59 -1.32
N HIS A 225 -7.02 5.97 -0.15
CA HIS A 225 -6.21 6.53 0.94
C HIS A 225 -5.16 5.56 1.49
N SER A 226 -5.33 4.25 1.24
CA SER A 226 -4.42 3.20 1.69
C SER A 226 -3.40 2.77 0.62
N LEU A 227 -3.59 3.16 -0.64
CA LEU A 227 -2.70 2.78 -1.73
C LEU A 227 -1.45 3.69 -1.76
N PRO A 228 -0.27 3.16 -2.12
CA PRO A 228 0.91 3.97 -2.41
C PRO A 228 0.60 5.01 -3.52
N SER A 229 1.24 6.18 -3.48
CA SER A 229 1.07 7.20 -4.53
C SER A 229 2.25 7.08 -5.49
N GLU A 230 1.98 6.85 -6.77
CA GLU A 230 3.00 6.92 -7.82
C GLU A 230 3.11 8.38 -8.29
N GLY A 231 4.26 9.01 -8.01
CA GLY A 231 4.51 10.42 -8.35
C GLY A 231 3.82 11.40 -7.40
N GLY A 232 4.58 12.37 -6.87
CA GLY A 232 4.12 13.36 -5.88
C GLY A 232 3.06 14.36 -6.37
N MET A 233 2.41 14.12 -7.51
CA MET A 233 1.27 14.92 -7.99
C MET A 233 -0.02 14.12 -7.80
N PHE A 234 -0.84 14.56 -6.86
CA PHE A 234 -2.18 14.03 -6.74
C PHE A 234 -3.05 14.62 -7.84
N SER A 235 -3.58 13.77 -8.73
CA SER A 235 -4.62 14.22 -9.65
C SER A 235 -5.92 14.48 -8.88
N ASP A 236 -6.73 15.44 -9.32
CA ASP A 236 -8.02 15.75 -8.68
C ASP A 236 -8.90 14.51 -8.47
N GLU A 237 -8.92 13.60 -9.44
CA GLU A 237 -9.69 12.36 -9.37
C GLU A 237 -9.15 11.40 -8.29
N TYR A 238 -7.83 11.35 -8.12
CA TYR A 238 -7.18 10.55 -7.08
C TYR A 238 -7.45 11.13 -5.69
N VAL A 239 -7.34 12.45 -5.51
CA VAL A 239 -7.64 13.11 -4.22
C VAL A 239 -9.10 12.89 -3.82
N SER A 240 -10.05 13.01 -4.75
CA SER A 240 -11.47 12.76 -4.47
C SER A 240 -11.74 11.32 -4.03
N SER A 241 -11.01 10.35 -4.59
CA SER A 241 -11.10 8.95 -4.18
C SER A 241 -10.49 8.66 -2.79
N MET A 242 -9.63 9.55 -2.28
CA MET A 242 -9.00 9.45 -0.96
C MET A 242 -9.84 10.04 0.17
N ALA A 243 -10.99 10.65 -0.15
CA ALA A 243 -11.94 11.11 0.86
C ALA A 243 -12.45 9.92 1.67
N PRO A 244 -12.41 9.97 3.01
CA PRO A 244 -12.92 8.88 3.83
C PRO A 244 -14.44 8.94 3.77
N PHE A 245 -15.06 8.00 3.07
CA PHE A 245 -16.48 7.78 3.27
C PHE A 245 -16.68 7.23 4.67
N LEU A 246 -17.60 7.81 5.45
CA LEU A 246 -18.07 7.20 6.69
C LEU A 246 -18.60 5.80 6.34
N PRO A 247 -18.12 4.73 6.98
CA PRO A 247 -18.53 3.38 6.62
C PRO A 247 -20.03 3.22 6.92
N THR A 248 -20.87 3.32 5.90
CA THR A 248 -22.31 3.01 5.99
C THR A 248 -22.55 1.51 5.92
N ASN A 249 -21.59 0.75 5.34
CA ASN A 249 -21.62 -0.70 5.21
C ASN A 249 -20.37 -1.34 5.82
N GLN A 250 -20.57 -2.36 6.66
CA GLN A 250 -19.49 -3.06 7.39
C GLN A 250 -18.60 -3.93 6.48
N SER A 251 -18.99 -4.15 5.22
CA SER A 251 -18.30 -5.04 4.27
C SER A 251 -17.22 -4.38 3.40
N VAL A 252 -16.98 -3.06 3.55
CA VAL A 252 -16.00 -2.34 2.72
C VAL A 252 -14.63 -2.33 3.39
N PRO A 253 -13.55 -2.79 2.71
CA PRO A 253 -12.19 -2.73 3.24
C PRO A 253 -11.78 -1.32 3.65
N GLN A 254 -11.15 -1.21 4.83
CA GLN A 254 -10.75 0.08 5.42
C GLN A 254 -9.25 0.39 5.24
N GLY A 255 -8.49 -0.54 4.65
CA GLY A 255 -7.05 -0.41 4.40
C GLY A 255 -6.51 -1.53 3.49
N LEU A 256 -5.18 -1.56 3.33
CA LEU A 256 -4.48 -2.64 2.61
C LEU A 256 -4.65 -3.98 3.34
N PHE A 257 -4.69 -5.08 2.57
CA PHE A 257 -4.73 -6.46 3.08
C PHE A 257 -5.80 -6.73 4.14
N HIS A 258 -6.97 -6.11 3.99
CA HIS A 258 -8.07 -6.26 4.94
C HIS A 258 -8.55 -7.71 5.07
N GLU A 259 -8.44 -8.48 3.98
CA GLU A 259 -8.76 -9.90 3.89
C GLU A 259 -7.78 -10.83 4.63
N ALA A 260 -6.65 -10.32 5.12
CA ALA A 260 -5.67 -11.14 5.82
C ALA A 260 -6.20 -11.66 7.16
N ASP A 261 -5.85 -12.89 7.52
CA ASP A 261 -6.31 -13.56 8.74
C ASP A 261 -5.49 -13.15 9.98
N LEU A 262 -5.83 -11.98 10.53
CA LEU A 262 -5.18 -11.43 11.73
C LEU A 262 -5.35 -12.35 12.94
N PHE A 263 -6.56 -12.91 13.14
CA PHE A 263 -6.83 -13.75 14.30
C PHE A 263 -6.06 -15.06 14.20
N GLY A 264 -6.15 -15.76 13.07
CA GLY A 264 -5.49 -17.05 12.86
C GLY A 264 -3.96 -16.93 12.99
N MET A 265 -3.36 -15.90 12.37
CA MET A 265 -1.90 -15.73 12.41
C MET A 265 -1.37 -15.32 13.78
N PHE A 266 -2.08 -14.49 14.54
CA PHE A 266 -1.63 -13.97 15.83
C PHE A 266 -2.31 -14.63 17.03
N ARG A 267 -2.99 -15.78 16.85
CA ARG A 267 -3.71 -16.49 17.92
C ARG A 267 -2.81 -16.81 19.13
N GLY A 268 -1.53 -17.08 18.90
CA GLY A 268 -0.54 -17.32 19.95
C GLY A 268 -0.15 -16.08 20.76
N VAL A 269 -0.34 -14.88 20.22
CA VAL A 269 0.16 -13.59 20.75
C VAL A 269 -0.91 -12.48 20.74
N LEU A 270 -2.19 -12.83 20.90
CA LEU A 270 -3.32 -11.89 20.82
C LEU A 270 -3.19 -10.69 21.78
N LEU A 271 -2.66 -10.92 22.98
CA LEU A 271 -2.42 -9.85 23.97
C LEU A 271 -1.44 -8.78 23.47
N GLN A 272 -0.56 -9.14 22.55
CA GLN A 272 0.51 -8.29 22.08
C GLN A 272 0.14 -7.51 20.82
N LEU A 273 -1.04 -7.73 20.25
CA LEU A 273 -1.54 -6.96 19.10
C LEU A 273 -1.54 -5.45 19.35
N TRP A 274 -1.82 -4.99 20.57
CA TRP A 274 -1.76 -3.57 20.94
C TRP A 274 -0.35 -2.99 20.90
N VAL A 275 0.64 -3.78 21.31
CA VAL A 275 2.05 -3.38 21.21
C VAL A 275 2.46 -3.32 19.75
N LEU A 276 2.08 -4.32 18.95
CA LEU A 276 2.36 -4.36 17.52
C LEU A 276 1.71 -3.20 16.77
N TRP A 277 0.48 -2.83 17.13
CA TRP A 277 -0.21 -1.65 16.62
C TRP A 277 0.56 -0.36 16.93
N GLU A 278 1.05 -0.19 18.16
CA GLU A 278 1.87 0.98 18.51
C GLU A 278 3.16 1.03 17.70
N LEU A 279 3.92 -0.06 17.70
CA LEU A 279 5.20 -0.17 16.98
C LEU A 279 5.01 0.18 15.50
N LEU A 280 3.95 -0.34 14.87
CA LEU A 280 3.67 -0.04 13.47
C LEU A 280 3.24 1.42 13.25
N ILE A 281 2.43 2.01 14.13
CA ILE A 281 2.02 3.42 14.03
C ILE A 281 3.23 4.36 14.07
N ILE A 282 4.17 4.14 14.99
CA ILE A 282 5.36 4.98 15.12
C ILE A 282 6.46 4.61 14.11
N GLY A 283 6.31 3.49 13.40
CA GLY A 283 7.23 3.04 12.37
C GLY A 283 8.51 2.43 12.91
N GLU A 284 8.41 1.68 14.01
CA GLU A 284 9.52 0.89 14.53
C GLU A 284 9.78 -0.35 13.66
N PRO A 285 11.06 -0.76 13.53
CA PRO A 285 11.43 -1.93 12.74
C PRO A 285 11.04 -3.26 13.39
N ILE A 286 10.39 -4.14 12.62
CA ILE A 286 9.84 -5.40 13.12
C ILE A 286 10.30 -6.58 12.24
N LEU A 287 10.89 -7.60 12.86
CA LEU A 287 11.17 -8.89 12.23
C LEU A 287 10.09 -9.90 12.58
N ILE A 288 9.38 -10.40 11.57
CA ILE A 288 8.42 -11.50 11.69
C ILE A 288 9.09 -12.80 11.26
N ILE A 289 9.07 -13.79 12.14
CA ILE A 289 9.55 -15.15 11.91
C ILE A 289 8.34 -16.08 11.84
N SER A 290 8.32 -16.95 10.83
CA SER A 290 7.28 -17.96 10.68
C SER A 290 7.86 -19.25 10.07
N SER A 291 7.06 -20.32 10.08
CA SER A 291 7.55 -21.63 9.62
C SER A 291 7.54 -21.81 8.09
N THR A 292 6.73 -21.03 7.36
CA THR A 292 6.54 -21.18 5.91
C THR A 292 6.30 -19.84 5.22
N PRO A 293 6.67 -19.65 3.93
CA PRO A 293 6.43 -18.38 3.24
C PRO A 293 4.96 -17.93 3.20
N PRO A 294 3.95 -18.81 3.06
CA PRO A 294 2.55 -18.41 3.15
C PRO A 294 2.19 -17.80 4.51
N GLN A 295 2.61 -18.42 5.62
CA GLN A 295 2.40 -17.87 6.95
C GLN A 295 3.17 -16.55 7.13
N CYS A 296 4.36 -16.46 6.56
CA CYS A 296 5.23 -15.28 6.61
C CYS A 296 4.55 -14.06 5.98
N CYS A 297 4.15 -14.18 4.72
CA CYS A 297 3.55 -13.07 4.00
C CYS A 297 2.16 -12.72 4.56
N GLU A 298 1.41 -13.72 5.05
CA GLU A 298 0.11 -13.52 5.71
C GLU A 298 0.26 -12.73 7.02
N ALA A 299 1.30 -13.03 7.82
CA ALA A 299 1.57 -12.32 9.06
C ALA A 299 1.99 -10.86 8.82
N VAL A 300 2.85 -10.61 7.82
CA VAL A 300 3.23 -9.24 7.43
C VAL A 300 2.01 -8.47 6.92
N ALA A 301 1.20 -9.07 6.05
CA ALA A 301 -0.03 -8.47 5.54
C ALA A 301 -1.04 -8.16 6.66
N SER A 302 -1.22 -9.10 7.60
CA SER A 302 -2.08 -8.94 8.78
C SER A 302 -1.61 -7.82 9.70
N LEU A 303 -0.29 -7.65 9.87
CA LEU A 303 0.27 -6.57 10.66
C LEU A 303 0.09 -5.22 9.95
N VAL A 304 0.43 -5.11 8.67
CA VAL A 304 0.24 -3.87 7.88
C VAL A 304 -1.21 -3.40 7.89
N SER A 305 -2.15 -4.33 7.81
CA SER A 305 -3.60 -4.05 7.83
C SER A 305 -4.13 -3.65 9.22
N LEU A 306 -3.36 -3.83 10.29
CA LEU A 306 -3.76 -3.56 11.68
C LEU A 306 -3.97 -2.07 11.97
N VAL A 307 -3.26 -1.20 11.26
CA VAL A 307 -3.28 0.26 11.47
C VAL A 307 -4.29 0.99 10.59
N ALA A 308 -5.19 0.28 9.90
CA ALA A 308 -6.27 0.92 9.15
C ALA A 308 -7.08 1.87 10.07
N PRO A 309 -7.45 3.10 9.61
CA PRO A 309 -7.36 3.60 8.24
C PRO A 309 -6.09 4.44 7.97
N LEU A 310 -5.07 4.36 8.83
CA LEU A 310 -3.78 5.03 8.61
C LEU A 310 -3.11 4.44 7.35
N LEU A 311 -2.50 5.31 6.55
CA LEU A 311 -1.60 4.87 5.49
C LEU A 311 -0.30 4.34 6.11
N CYS A 312 -0.07 3.03 6.02
CA CYS A 312 1.21 2.44 6.39
C CYS A 312 2.27 2.83 5.35
N SER A 313 3.15 3.76 5.71
CA SER A 313 4.25 4.26 4.87
C SER A 313 5.60 3.60 5.21
N VAL A 314 5.62 2.77 6.24
CA VAL A 314 6.74 1.92 6.63
C VAL A 314 6.98 0.88 5.52
N ASP A 315 8.25 0.65 5.15
CA ASP A 315 8.53 -0.39 4.15
C ASP A 315 8.17 -1.77 4.71
N PHE A 316 7.74 -2.69 3.86
CA PHE A 316 7.45 -4.04 4.28
C PHE A 316 7.88 -5.03 3.21
N ARG A 317 8.52 -6.11 3.64
CA ARG A 317 8.96 -7.24 2.81
C ARG A 317 8.21 -8.48 3.30
N PRO A 318 7.09 -8.85 2.66
CA PRO A 318 6.25 -9.97 3.10
C PRO A 318 6.99 -11.30 3.16
N TYR A 319 7.98 -11.46 2.28
CA TYR A 319 8.91 -12.57 2.28
C TYR A 319 10.29 -12.04 1.86
N PHE A 320 11.22 -12.02 2.80
CA PHE A 320 12.58 -11.49 2.68
C PHE A 320 13.58 -12.64 2.71
N THR A 321 14.51 -12.63 1.76
CA THR A 321 15.53 -13.68 1.59
C THR A 321 16.92 -13.05 1.60
N ILE A 322 17.96 -13.88 1.70
CA ILE A 322 19.35 -13.42 1.66
C ILE A 322 19.75 -12.84 0.30
N HIS A 323 18.92 -13.07 -0.73
CA HIS A 323 19.11 -12.56 -2.08
C HIS A 323 18.49 -11.18 -2.27
N ASP A 324 17.74 -10.67 -1.29
CA ASP A 324 17.22 -9.31 -1.34
C ASP A 324 18.40 -8.33 -1.44
N PRO A 325 18.40 -7.39 -2.41
CA PRO A 325 19.50 -6.47 -2.62
C PRO A 325 19.85 -5.60 -1.40
N ASP A 326 18.89 -5.37 -0.50
CA ASP A 326 19.10 -4.57 0.70
C ASP A 326 19.72 -5.39 1.85
N PHE A 327 19.78 -6.73 1.75
CA PHE A 327 20.27 -7.62 2.80
C PHE A 327 21.71 -7.31 3.22
N ALA A 328 22.61 -7.12 2.25
CA ALA A 328 24.02 -6.86 2.55
C ALA A 328 24.20 -5.59 3.40
N HIS A 329 23.43 -4.54 3.08
CA HIS A 329 23.42 -3.31 3.87
C HIS A 329 22.84 -3.53 5.27
N LEU A 330 21.67 -4.17 5.38
CA LEU A 330 21.01 -4.42 6.67
C LEU A 330 21.87 -5.30 7.60
N ASN A 331 22.59 -6.28 7.06
CA ASN A 331 23.49 -7.15 7.80
C ASN A 331 24.81 -6.45 8.20
N SER A 332 25.19 -5.37 7.52
CA SER A 332 26.40 -4.59 7.83
C SER A 332 26.23 -3.59 8.98
N LEU A 333 25.00 -3.36 9.43
CA LEU A 333 24.70 -2.41 10.51
C LEU A 333 25.42 -2.83 11.81
N THR A 334 26.05 -1.86 12.47
CA THR A 334 26.78 -2.05 13.72
C THR A 334 25.88 -1.80 14.93
N GLU A 335 26.31 -2.24 16.11
CA GLU A 335 25.55 -2.05 17.34
C GLU A 335 25.42 -0.54 17.65
N GLY A 336 24.19 -0.07 17.79
CA GLY A 336 23.88 1.36 17.97
C GLY A 336 23.41 2.06 16.68
N ASP A 337 23.64 1.49 15.50
CA ASP A 337 23.09 2.02 14.26
C ASP A 337 21.56 1.88 14.24
N PRO A 338 20.81 2.93 13.84
CA PRO A 338 19.36 2.84 13.74
C PRO A 338 18.98 1.90 12.59
N PHE A 339 18.20 0.86 12.91
CA PHE A 339 17.65 -0.02 11.89
C PHE A 339 16.56 0.72 11.09
N PRO A 340 16.53 0.63 9.75
CA PRO A 340 15.53 1.32 8.93
C PRO A 340 14.10 0.94 9.31
N ALA A 341 13.15 1.89 9.24
CA ALA A 341 11.75 1.63 9.53
C ALA A 341 11.15 0.66 8.51
N MET A 342 11.09 -0.62 8.87
CA MET A 342 10.57 -1.66 7.98
C MET A 342 10.00 -2.87 8.73
N VAL A 343 9.08 -3.60 8.08
CA VAL A 343 8.56 -4.89 8.53
C VAL A 343 9.12 -6.00 7.63
N LEU A 344 9.93 -6.88 8.20
CA LEU A 344 10.57 -7.99 7.48
C LEU A 344 9.91 -9.31 7.85
N GLY A 345 9.36 -10.02 6.87
CA GLY A 345 8.94 -11.41 7.04
C GLY A 345 10.05 -12.36 6.61
N VAL A 346 10.48 -13.26 7.49
CA VAL A 346 11.45 -14.30 7.18
C VAL A 346 10.98 -15.69 7.64
N THR A 347 11.50 -16.73 7.00
CA THR A 347 11.31 -18.13 7.42
C THR A 347 12.58 -18.76 7.97
N ASN A 348 13.75 -18.24 7.58
CA ASN A 348 15.04 -18.77 7.99
C ASN A 348 15.52 -18.11 9.30
N LEU A 349 15.79 -18.92 10.33
CA LEU A 349 16.27 -18.44 11.63
C LEU A 349 17.69 -17.86 11.58
N PHE A 350 18.44 -18.02 10.49
CA PHE A 350 19.71 -17.34 10.26
C PHE A 350 19.61 -15.81 10.44
N PHE A 351 18.46 -15.22 10.08
CA PHE A 351 18.23 -13.78 10.21
C PHE A 351 18.26 -13.28 11.67
N LEU A 352 18.05 -14.15 12.66
CA LEU A 352 18.23 -13.78 14.07
C LEU A 352 19.70 -13.41 14.39
N LYS A 353 20.64 -13.99 13.66
CA LYS A 353 22.07 -13.67 13.80
C LYS A 353 22.48 -12.55 12.87
N ALA A 354 22.01 -12.57 11.62
CA ALA A 354 22.35 -11.58 10.60
C ALA A 354 21.79 -10.18 10.94
N LEU A 355 20.53 -10.12 11.38
CA LEU A 355 19.82 -8.88 11.68
C LEU A 355 19.73 -8.64 13.18
N ARG A 356 20.82 -8.88 13.92
CA ARG A 356 20.85 -8.83 15.40
C ARG A 356 20.46 -7.47 16.01
N ASN A 357 20.54 -6.39 15.24
CA ASN A 357 20.21 -5.04 15.69
C ASN A 357 18.72 -4.71 15.60
N ILE A 358 17.88 -5.59 15.02
CA ILE A 358 16.44 -5.34 14.93
C ILE A 358 15.81 -5.41 16.34
N PRO A 359 15.15 -4.35 16.81
CA PRO A 359 14.72 -4.24 18.21
C PRO A 359 13.47 -5.07 18.54
N HIS A 360 12.64 -5.37 17.55
CA HIS A 360 11.35 -6.04 17.75
C HIS A 360 11.27 -7.30 16.89
N ILE A 361 11.19 -8.46 17.54
CA ILE A 361 11.08 -9.76 16.88
C ILE A 361 9.76 -10.40 17.28
N VAL A 362 9.03 -10.92 16.31
CA VAL A 362 7.74 -11.58 16.48
C VAL A 362 7.81 -12.93 15.81
N SER A 363 7.50 -14.00 16.54
CA SER A 363 7.38 -15.35 15.98
C SER A 363 5.92 -15.76 15.98
N VAL A 364 5.43 -16.21 14.82
CA VAL A 364 4.01 -16.51 14.57
C VAL A 364 3.82 -17.72 13.67
N GLY A 365 2.63 -18.31 13.75
CA GLY A 365 2.22 -19.44 12.92
C GLY A 365 2.76 -20.75 13.47
N SER A 366 1.95 -21.80 13.52
CA SER A 366 2.42 -23.10 14.01
C SER A 366 3.02 -23.94 12.87
N PRO A 367 4.13 -24.66 13.11
CA PRO A 367 4.51 -25.77 12.22
C PRO A 367 3.39 -26.81 12.27
N GLY A 368 3.08 -27.43 11.13
CA GLY A 368 1.91 -28.33 11.01
C GLY A 368 1.85 -29.42 12.10
N PRO A 369 0.66 -29.96 12.42
CA PRO A 369 0.36 -30.78 13.60
C PRO A 369 1.20 -32.07 13.79
N ASN A 370 2.08 -32.41 12.84
CA ASN A 370 3.00 -33.55 12.92
C ASN A 370 4.43 -33.17 13.32
N SER A 371 4.73 -31.89 13.56
CA SER A 371 6.09 -31.44 13.93
C SER A 371 6.40 -31.57 15.43
N SER A 372 5.40 -31.80 16.29
CA SER A 372 5.56 -31.96 17.73
C SER A 372 5.40 -33.42 18.16
N ARG A 373 6.32 -34.29 17.74
CA ARG A 373 6.61 -35.55 18.45
C ARG A 373 8.08 -35.58 18.83
N VAL A 374 8.42 -34.80 19.84
CA VAL A 374 9.62 -35.04 20.64
C VAL A 374 9.18 -35.56 22.01
N SER A 375 9.62 -36.78 22.28
CA SER A 375 9.44 -37.64 23.45
C SER A 375 9.15 -36.93 24.77
N LEU A 376 7.95 -37.13 25.32
CA LEU A 376 7.70 -37.02 26.76
C LEU A 376 7.97 -38.41 27.38
N SER A 377 9.17 -38.58 27.93
CA SER A 377 9.49 -39.70 28.81
C SER A 377 8.61 -39.62 30.07
N LEU A 378 7.52 -40.38 30.10
CA LEU A 378 6.75 -40.60 31.33
C LEU A 378 7.56 -41.49 32.27
N ARG A 379 8.06 -40.90 33.36
CA ARG A 379 8.47 -41.65 34.54
C ARG A 379 7.23 -42.30 35.16
N SER A 380 7.19 -43.62 35.14
CA SER A 380 6.19 -44.42 35.83
C SER A 380 6.44 -44.41 37.34
N SER A 381 5.55 -43.78 38.11
CA SER A 381 5.38 -44.06 39.53
C SER A 381 4.00 -44.66 39.76
N THR A 382 4.01 -45.92 40.19
CA THR A 382 2.87 -46.74 40.58
C THR A 382 2.10 -46.16 41.76
N GLY A 383 0.76 -46.10 41.67
CA GLY A 383 -0.14 -45.78 42.77
C GLY A 383 -1.62 -45.97 42.39
N ARG A 384 -2.32 -46.78 43.18
CA ARG A 384 -3.63 -47.43 42.92
C ARG A 384 -4.88 -46.51 42.97
N ASN A 385 -5.85 -46.88 42.11
CA ASN A 385 -7.32 -46.94 42.21
C ASN A 385 -8.16 -45.78 42.80
N SER A 386 -9.09 -45.25 42.00
CA SER A 386 -10.54 -45.55 42.16
C SER A 386 -11.39 -44.97 41.01
N ASP A 387 -12.31 -45.81 40.53
CA ASP A 387 -13.25 -45.58 39.44
C ASP A 387 -14.31 -44.52 39.76
N ARG A 388 -14.53 -43.58 38.83
CA ARG A 388 -15.85 -43.00 38.50
C ARG A 388 -15.88 -42.64 37.01
N PRO A 389 -16.85 -43.12 36.20
CA PRO A 389 -17.00 -42.71 34.82
C PRO A 389 -17.76 -41.37 34.78
N GLY A 390 -17.06 -40.28 35.09
CA GLY A 390 -17.53 -38.94 34.80
C GLY A 390 -17.01 -38.52 33.44
N LEU A 391 -17.90 -38.30 32.46
CA LEU A 391 -17.62 -37.49 31.29
C LEU A 391 -17.17 -36.10 31.77
N SER A 392 -15.88 -35.95 32.05
CA SER A 392 -15.25 -34.65 32.23
C SER A 392 -15.12 -34.05 30.84
N PHE A 393 -16.18 -33.36 30.42
CA PHE A 393 -16.06 -32.29 29.45
C PHE A 393 -15.03 -31.32 30.00
N ARG A 394 -13.77 -31.50 29.60
CA ARG A 394 -12.70 -30.53 29.80
C ARG A 394 -13.01 -29.36 28.88
N GLN A 395 -14.00 -28.56 29.28
CA GLN A 395 -14.12 -27.17 28.87
C GLN A 395 -12.73 -26.56 29.10
N LEU A 396 -12.04 -26.22 28.01
CA LEU A 396 -11.00 -25.22 28.04
C LEU A 396 -11.74 -23.90 27.85
N PRO A 397 -12.12 -23.18 28.91
CA PRO A 397 -12.30 -21.75 28.75
C PRO A 397 -10.94 -21.20 28.29
N PHE A 398 -10.91 -20.07 27.61
CA PHE A 398 -9.72 -19.24 27.43
C PHE A 398 -9.06 -18.92 28.80
N LYS A 399 -8.41 -19.90 29.43
CA LYS A 399 -7.52 -19.78 30.60
C LYS A 399 -6.14 -19.27 30.16
N LYS A 400 -6.04 -18.67 28.97
CA LYS A 400 -4.83 -18.03 28.43
C LYS A 400 -4.57 -16.64 29.00
N PHE A 401 -5.40 -16.14 29.92
CA PHE A 401 -5.13 -14.96 30.73
C PHE A 401 -4.84 -15.31 32.21
N SER A 402 -4.28 -16.50 32.44
CA SER A 402 -3.84 -16.95 33.76
C SER A 402 -2.46 -16.36 34.12
N PRO A 403 -2.13 -16.09 35.39
CA PRO A 403 -0.80 -15.64 35.82
C PRO A 403 0.35 -16.52 35.29
N SER A 404 0.11 -17.81 35.06
CA SER A 404 1.09 -18.74 34.48
C SER A 404 1.51 -18.40 33.05
N SER A 405 0.59 -17.89 32.22
CA SER A 405 0.89 -17.43 30.85
C SER A 405 1.73 -16.15 30.82
N LEU A 406 1.56 -15.29 31.85
CA LEU A 406 2.39 -14.12 32.06
C LEU A 406 3.79 -14.52 32.52
N LEU A 407 3.90 -15.50 33.43
CA LEU A 407 5.19 -16.05 33.86
C LEU A 407 5.96 -16.72 32.72
N SER A 408 5.29 -17.47 31.84
CA SER A 408 5.94 -18.06 30.65
C SER A 408 6.39 -16.98 29.66
N ALA A 409 5.61 -15.90 29.49
CA ALA A 409 6.02 -14.76 28.67
C ALA A 409 7.25 -14.03 29.25
N VAL A 410 7.36 -13.93 30.58
CA VAL A 410 8.54 -13.36 31.26
C VAL A 410 9.78 -14.25 31.10
N LYS A 411 9.63 -15.58 31.21
CA LYS A 411 10.73 -16.51 30.95
C LYS A 411 11.23 -16.40 29.50
N LEU A 412 10.30 -16.36 28.55
CA LEU A 412 10.65 -16.29 27.13
C LEU A 412 11.36 -14.99 26.75
N ARG A 413 11.07 -13.88 27.44
CA ARG A 413 11.85 -12.64 27.30
C ARG A 413 13.29 -12.77 27.80
N ARG A 414 13.56 -13.59 28.82
CA ARG A 414 14.93 -13.84 29.30
C ARG A 414 15.74 -14.70 28.35
N ASP A 415 15.13 -15.71 27.75
CA ASP A 415 15.81 -16.65 26.84
C ASP A 415 16.15 -16.02 25.48
N GLY A 416 15.57 -14.85 25.18
CA GLY A 416 15.77 -14.12 23.93
C GLY A 416 15.20 -14.84 22.71
N PRO A 417 15.29 -14.23 21.52
CA PRO A 417 14.73 -14.78 20.28
C PRO A 417 15.49 -16.03 19.80
N LEU A 418 16.75 -16.22 20.22
CA LEU A 418 17.57 -17.37 19.81
C LEU A 418 17.03 -18.71 20.31
N CYS A 419 16.12 -18.73 21.30
CA CYS A 419 15.45 -19.96 21.70
C CYS A 419 14.69 -20.63 20.55
N LEU A 420 14.26 -19.86 19.53
CA LEU A 420 13.62 -20.38 18.32
C LEU A 420 14.48 -21.37 17.54
N MET A 421 15.80 -21.32 17.70
CA MET A 421 16.72 -22.29 17.09
C MET A 421 16.56 -23.70 17.64
N THR A 422 15.92 -23.85 18.81
CA THR A 422 15.71 -25.14 19.48
C THR A 422 14.26 -25.61 19.40
N GLU A 423 13.31 -24.69 19.51
CA GLU A 423 11.88 -25.01 19.54
C GLU A 423 11.09 -23.84 18.97
N HIS A 424 10.14 -24.14 18.08
CA HIS A 424 9.22 -23.15 17.58
C HIS A 424 8.29 -22.64 18.69
N LYS A 425 8.27 -21.33 18.93
CA LYS A 425 7.41 -20.68 19.92
C LYS A 425 6.79 -19.43 19.35
N GLU A 426 5.48 -19.26 19.53
CA GLU A 426 4.80 -18.00 19.21
C GLU A 426 5.04 -16.99 20.32
N ALA A 427 5.65 -15.84 19.99
CA ALA A 427 6.12 -14.88 20.97
C ALA A 427 6.49 -13.51 20.38
N ILE A 428 6.69 -12.53 21.27
CA ILE A 428 7.32 -11.25 20.95
C ILE A 428 8.51 -10.99 21.86
N TRP A 429 9.63 -10.57 21.27
CA TRP A 429 10.79 -10.03 21.96
C TRP A 429 10.93 -8.56 21.58
N SER A 430 10.70 -7.70 22.56
CA SER A 430 10.76 -6.24 22.41
C SER A 430 10.98 -5.61 23.77
N THR A 431 11.85 -4.62 23.86
CA THR A 431 12.05 -3.79 25.06
C THR A 431 11.04 -2.64 25.14
N TYR A 432 10.21 -2.46 24.12
CA TYR A 432 9.24 -1.38 24.03
C TYR A 432 8.16 -1.49 25.12
N THR A 433 7.97 -0.39 25.85
CA THR A 433 6.94 -0.25 26.87
C THR A 433 5.68 0.35 26.26
N SER A 434 4.69 -0.50 26.01
CA SER A 434 3.43 -0.06 25.42
C SER A 434 2.70 0.98 26.25
N THR A 435 2.14 1.95 25.55
CA THR A 435 1.27 2.98 26.09
C THR A 435 -0.16 2.47 26.21
N THR A 436 -0.60 1.67 25.25
CA THR A 436 -1.91 1.06 25.18
C THR A 436 -2.00 -0.19 26.07
N LYS A 437 -3.23 -0.52 26.46
CA LYS A 437 -3.57 -1.70 27.24
C LYS A 437 -4.41 -2.64 26.38
N PRO A 438 -4.17 -3.97 26.48
CA PRO A 438 -5.05 -4.94 25.88
C PRO A 438 -6.50 -4.76 26.34
N ASP A 439 -7.44 -4.77 25.40
CA ASP A 439 -8.87 -4.61 25.68
C ASP A 439 -9.45 -5.98 26.05
N THR A 440 -9.60 -6.22 27.35
CA THR A 440 -10.10 -7.49 27.87
C THR A 440 -11.54 -7.77 27.45
N ALA A 441 -12.35 -6.73 27.21
CA ALA A 441 -13.72 -6.92 26.74
C ALA A 441 -13.76 -7.46 25.31
N ILE A 442 -12.85 -7.00 24.45
CA ILE A 442 -12.69 -7.53 23.09
C ILE A 442 -12.14 -8.95 23.12
N LEU A 443 -11.11 -9.19 23.92
CA LEU A 443 -10.52 -10.53 24.05
C LEU A 443 -11.52 -11.57 24.55
N ASN A 444 -12.40 -11.18 25.49
CA ASN A 444 -13.45 -12.06 26.02
C ASN A 444 -14.60 -12.32 25.03
N ARG A 445 -14.73 -11.52 23.97
CA ARG A 445 -15.72 -11.72 22.90
C ARG A 445 -15.22 -12.65 21.80
N LEU A 446 -13.91 -12.91 21.74
CA LEU A 446 -13.35 -13.85 20.77
C LEU A 446 -13.89 -15.25 21.08
N ILE A 447 -14.32 -15.97 20.05
CA ILE A 447 -14.95 -17.28 20.20
C ILE A 447 -13.85 -18.36 20.13
N ASP A 448 -13.81 -19.27 21.11
CA ASP A 448 -12.85 -20.40 21.09
C ASP A 448 -13.43 -21.51 20.25
N ALA A 449 -12.72 -21.91 19.20
CA ALA A 449 -13.06 -23.10 18.47
C ALA A 449 -12.72 -24.30 19.36
N GLY A 450 -13.75 -25.08 19.72
CA GLY A 450 -13.54 -26.50 19.97
C GLY A 450 -12.86 -27.17 18.76
N MET A 451 -12.35 -28.39 18.94
CA MET A 451 -11.34 -29.07 18.10
C MET A 451 -11.76 -29.46 16.65
N SER A 452 -12.65 -28.73 15.96
CA SER A 452 -13.07 -29.01 14.58
C SER A 452 -12.50 -27.99 13.58
N PRO A 453 -11.70 -28.42 12.57
CA PRO A 453 -11.04 -27.52 11.61
C PRO A 453 -12.00 -26.68 10.75
N ARG A 454 -13.18 -27.21 10.39
CA ARG A 454 -14.18 -26.46 9.59
C ARG A 454 -14.86 -25.35 10.39
N VAL A 455 -15.00 -25.59 11.70
CA VAL A 455 -15.56 -24.63 12.64
C VAL A 455 -14.51 -23.54 12.94
N GLU A 456 -13.23 -23.91 12.97
CA GLU A 456 -12.11 -22.98 13.14
C GLU A 456 -12.01 -21.93 12.03
N GLU A 457 -12.12 -22.32 10.74
CA GLU A 457 -12.05 -21.37 9.62
C GLU A 457 -13.21 -20.36 9.63
N SER A 458 -14.44 -20.83 9.83
CA SER A 458 -15.63 -19.97 9.89
C SER A 458 -15.61 -19.02 11.09
N MET A 459 -15.05 -19.46 12.22
CA MET A 459 -14.90 -18.64 13.43
C MET A 459 -13.74 -17.66 13.35
N SER A 460 -12.67 -18.01 12.62
CA SER A 460 -11.55 -17.09 12.36
C SER A 460 -12.06 -15.82 11.68
N VAL A 461 -12.97 -15.95 10.70
CA VAL A 461 -13.61 -14.80 10.04
C VAL A 461 -14.32 -13.87 11.03
N VAL A 462 -15.10 -14.43 11.96
CA VAL A 462 -15.83 -13.63 12.97
C VAL A 462 -14.87 -12.95 13.94
N ASN A 463 -13.88 -13.69 14.45
CA ASN A 463 -12.88 -13.14 15.36
C ASN A 463 -12.01 -12.07 14.68
N ASN A 464 -11.66 -12.29 13.42
CA ASN A 464 -10.95 -11.31 12.59
C ASN A 464 -11.77 -10.02 12.50
N GLU A 465 -13.06 -10.11 12.18
CA GLU A 465 -13.96 -8.95 12.09
C GLU A 465 -14.10 -8.19 13.43
N ILE A 466 -14.17 -8.90 14.56
CA ILE A 466 -14.16 -8.27 15.90
C ILE A 466 -12.87 -7.47 16.13
N LEU A 467 -11.71 -8.06 15.82
CA LEU A 467 -10.41 -7.40 15.98
C LEU A 467 -10.27 -6.21 15.03
N ARG A 468 -10.64 -6.37 13.75
CA ARG A 468 -10.58 -5.33 12.72
C ARG A 468 -11.39 -4.10 13.13
N ARG A 469 -12.62 -4.29 13.60
CA ARG A 469 -13.48 -3.21 14.09
C ARG A 469 -12.85 -2.47 15.28
N HIS A 470 -12.29 -3.21 16.23
CA HIS A 470 -11.63 -2.62 17.40
C HIS A 470 -10.40 -1.78 17.03
N PHE A 471 -9.49 -2.32 16.21
CA PHE A 471 -8.27 -1.59 15.81
C PHE A 471 -8.56 -0.42 14.85
N LEU A 472 -9.61 -0.53 14.02
CA LEU A 472 -10.13 0.58 13.23
C LEU A 472 -10.61 1.72 14.15
N GLU A 473 -11.40 1.40 15.17
CA GLU A 473 -11.91 2.37 16.13
C GLU A 473 -10.76 3.00 16.94
N LEU A 474 -9.78 2.19 17.35
CA LEU A 474 -8.59 2.64 18.06
C LEU A 474 -7.77 3.64 17.24
N THR A 475 -7.47 3.30 15.99
CA THR A 475 -6.71 4.17 15.08
C THR A 475 -7.49 5.45 14.76
N THR A 476 -8.79 5.34 14.50
CA THR A 476 -9.64 6.50 14.21
C THR A 476 -9.66 7.49 15.37
N ASN A 477 -9.79 6.99 16.60
CA ASN A 477 -9.75 7.85 17.80
C ASN A 477 -8.36 8.43 18.06
N PHE A 478 -7.28 7.70 17.76
CA PHE A 478 -5.91 8.20 17.83
C PHE A 478 -5.65 9.35 16.83
N LEU A 479 -6.24 9.28 15.64
CA LEU A 479 -6.07 10.33 14.62
C LEU A 479 -7.06 11.50 14.75
N ALA A 480 -8.13 11.35 15.55
CA ALA A 480 -9.17 12.36 15.72
C ALA A 480 -8.67 13.76 16.16
N PRO A 481 -7.65 13.90 17.03
CA PRO A 481 -7.15 15.22 17.45
C PRO A 481 -6.58 16.08 16.32
N PHE A 482 -6.20 15.49 15.18
CA PHE A 482 -5.72 16.23 14.00
C PHE A 482 -6.86 16.87 13.19
N GLY A 483 -8.12 16.51 13.46
CA GLY A 483 -9.30 16.97 12.73
C GLY A 483 -9.39 18.49 12.50
N PRO A 484 -9.05 19.37 13.47
CA PRO A 484 -9.09 20.82 13.28
C PRO A 484 -8.17 21.33 12.15
N TYR A 485 -7.04 20.65 11.88
CA TYR A 485 -6.11 21.02 10.82
C TYR A 485 -6.50 20.47 9.43
N LEU A 486 -7.54 19.64 9.39
CA LEU A 486 -7.98 18.87 8.22
C LEU A 486 -9.44 19.15 7.87
N ARG A 487 -10.00 20.28 8.35
CA ARG A 487 -11.40 20.65 8.13
C ARG A 487 -11.50 21.68 7.02
N ALA A 488 -12.19 21.32 5.95
CA ALA A 488 -12.59 22.26 4.91
C ALA A 488 -13.52 23.35 5.47
N THR A 489 -13.33 24.59 5.03
CA THR A 489 -14.17 25.73 5.42
C THR A 489 -15.10 26.14 4.28
N THR A 490 -16.28 26.65 4.62
CA THR A 490 -17.17 27.33 3.67
C THR A 490 -17.02 28.85 3.82
N PRO A 491 -17.34 29.66 2.79
CA PRO A 491 -17.44 31.10 2.95
C PRO A 491 -18.41 31.46 4.09
N SER A 492 -18.03 32.41 4.94
CA SER A 492 -18.91 32.92 5.99
C SER A 492 -20.12 33.64 5.39
N GLU A 493 -21.27 33.57 6.06
CA GLU A 493 -22.47 34.30 5.66
C GLU A 493 -22.15 35.81 5.55
N GLY A 494 -22.47 36.40 4.39
CA GLY A 494 -22.19 37.82 4.10
C GLY A 494 -20.81 38.13 3.52
N THR A 495 -19.90 37.16 3.43
CA THR A 495 -18.61 37.34 2.72
C THR A 495 -18.75 36.94 1.25
N SER A 496 -18.04 37.62 0.35
CA SER A 496 -18.01 37.28 -1.07
C SER A 496 -17.37 35.91 -1.31
N PRO A 497 -18.05 34.95 -1.96
CA PRO A 497 -17.47 33.63 -2.27
C PRO A 497 -16.49 33.67 -3.46
N PHE A 498 -16.32 34.84 -4.07
CA PHE A 498 -15.43 35.08 -5.20
C PHE A 498 -13.99 35.39 -4.76
N VAL A 499 -13.74 35.56 -3.46
CA VAL A 499 -12.38 35.60 -2.93
C VAL A 499 -11.77 34.19 -2.92
N ASP A 500 -10.44 34.10 -2.96
CA ASP A 500 -9.76 32.81 -2.86
C ASP A 500 -10.01 32.15 -1.48
N PRO A 501 -10.23 30.82 -1.44
CA PRO A 501 -10.44 30.12 -0.17
C PRO A 501 -9.26 30.32 0.78
N PRO A 502 -9.49 30.60 2.07
CA PRO A 502 -8.41 30.79 3.04
C PRO A 502 -7.61 29.49 3.19
N PRO A 503 -6.29 29.55 3.39
CA PRO A 503 -5.50 28.34 3.60
C PRO A 503 -5.97 27.60 4.87
N LEU A 504 -5.89 26.27 4.86
CA LEU A 504 -6.17 25.48 6.06
C LEU A 504 -5.21 25.85 7.19
N PRO A 505 -5.62 25.70 8.47
CA PRO A 505 -4.78 26.05 9.61
C PRO A 505 -3.37 25.44 9.51
N PRO A 506 -2.30 26.21 9.76
CA PRO A 506 -0.94 25.67 9.77
C PRO A 506 -0.80 24.64 10.89
N PHE A 507 0.05 23.64 10.69
CA PHE A 507 0.30 22.60 11.68
C PHE A 507 1.65 22.82 12.36
N ASN A 508 1.64 22.99 13.68
CA ASN A 508 2.85 23.02 14.51
C ASN A 508 2.80 21.88 15.53
N ALA A 509 3.83 21.04 15.55
CA ALA A 509 3.88 19.87 16.41
C ALA A 509 3.90 20.21 17.90
N ASN A 510 4.58 21.28 18.31
CA ASN A 510 4.69 21.66 19.72
C ASN A 510 3.37 22.23 20.24
N GLU A 511 2.78 23.18 19.50
CA GLU A 511 1.47 23.75 19.83
C GLU A 511 0.37 22.68 19.88
N PHE A 512 0.41 21.73 18.94
CA PHE A 512 -0.48 20.58 18.94
C PHE A 512 -0.34 19.75 20.22
N LEU A 513 0.88 19.39 20.61
CA LEU A 513 1.13 18.58 21.80
C LEU A 513 0.74 19.34 23.10
N GLU A 514 1.00 20.63 23.17
CA GLU A 514 0.60 21.49 24.30
C GLU A 514 -0.92 21.55 24.43
N SER A 515 -1.63 21.87 23.34
CA SER A 515 -3.09 21.89 23.30
C SER A 515 -3.70 20.52 23.66
N LEU A 516 -3.13 19.44 23.11
CA LEU A 516 -3.57 18.08 23.38
C LEU A 516 -3.34 17.68 24.84
N SER A 517 -2.22 18.09 25.44
CA SER A 517 -1.93 17.83 26.85
C SER A 517 -2.95 18.50 27.79
N ALA A 518 -3.37 19.73 27.47
CA ALA A 518 -4.37 20.47 28.22
C ALA A 518 -5.78 19.87 28.10
N ARG A 519 -6.14 19.37 26.90
CA ARG A 519 -7.45 18.76 26.64
C ARG A 519 -7.55 17.30 27.12
N GLY A 520 -6.42 16.60 27.15
CA GLY A 520 -6.33 15.15 27.38
C GLY A 520 -6.70 14.31 26.14
N PRO A 521 -6.51 12.98 26.21
CA PRO A 521 -6.63 12.07 25.06
C PRO A 521 -8.09 11.76 24.67
N GLY A 522 -9.07 12.35 25.36
CA GLY A 522 -10.49 12.05 25.19
C GLY A 522 -10.96 10.78 25.92
N LYS A 523 -12.29 10.64 26.07
CA LYS A 523 -12.93 9.58 26.89
C LYS A 523 -12.64 8.16 26.39
N PHE A 524 -12.47 7.98 25.09
CA PHE A 524 -12.26 6.68 24.48
C PHE A 524 -10.85 6.15 24.73
N LEU A 525 -9.84 6.97 24.48
CA LEU A 525 -8.43 6.61 24.65
C LEU A 525 -8.02 6.60 26.13
N SER A 526 -8.60 7.44 26.98
CA SER A 526 -8.28 7.44 28.42
C SER A 526 -8.54 6.10 29.11
N LYS A 527 -9.52 5.33 28.61
CA LYS A 527 -9.81 3.96 29.10
C LYS A 527 -8.80 2.91 28.61
N ARG A 528 -8.10 3.17 27.50
CA ARG A 528 -7.25 2.20 26.79
C ARG A 528 -5.76 2.53 26.82
N MET A 529 -5.38 3.74 27.23
CA MET A 529 -4.00 4.18 27.30
C MET A 529 -3.54 4.38 28.75
N ARG A 530 -2.23 4.33 28.95
CA ARG A 530 -1.53 4.62 30.22
C ARG A 530 -1.24 6.12 30.31
N SER A 531 -0.69 6.57 31.44
CA SER A 531 -0.41 7.98 31.71
C SER A 531 0.59 8.61 30.74
N ASN A 532 1.49 7.82 30.14
CA ASN A 532 2.49 8.27 29.16
C ASN A 532 1.94 8.42 27.72
N TRP A 533 0.61 8.53 27.54
CA TRP A 533 -0.04 8.55 26.23
C TRP A 533 0.43 9.66 25.29
N LEU A 534 0.87 10.79 25.82
CA LEU A 534 1.35 11.91 25.01
C LEU A 534 2.67 11.58 24.30
N ASP A 535 3.48 10.66 24.86
CA ASP A 535 4.73 10.22 24.23
C ASP A 535 4.46 9.46 22.92
N LEU A 536 3.36 8.69 22.84
CA LEU A 536 2.98 8.01 21.59
C LEU A 536 2.70 9.02 20.47
N TYR A 537 2.01 10.13 20.77
CA TYR A 537 1.82 11.21 19.79
C TYR A 537 3.15 11.86 19.41
N ARG A 538 4.03 12.13 20.37
CA ARG A 538 5.36 12.70 20.09
C ARG A 538 6.18 11.82 19.15
N ARG A 539 6.15 10.50 19.34
CA ARG A 539 6.83 9.53 18.46
C ARG A 539 6.15 9.41 17.11
N PHE A 540 4.81 9.38 17.07
CA PHE A 540 4.06 9.34 15.82
C PHE A 540 4.37 10.54 14.92
N LEU A 541 4.39 11.76 15.48
CA LEU A 541 4.72 12.98 14.73
C LEU A 541 6.13 12.97 14.12
N LYS A 542 7.06 12.25 14.75
CA LYS A 542 8.43 12.04 14.25
C LYS A 542 8.56 10.82 13.35
N GLY A 543 7.55 9.94 13.35
CA GLY A 543 7.57 8.65 12.68
C GLY A 543 7.27 8.75 11.19
N HIS A 544 7.55 7.65 10.48
CA HIS A 544 7.46 7.58 9.02
C HIS A 544 6.02 7.66 8.48
N ASN A 545 5.02 7.37 9.30
CA ASN A 545 3.62 7.36 8.86
C ASN A 545 2.95 8.74 8.90
N PHE A 546 3.36 9.64 9.80
CA PHE A 546 2.59 10.85 10.08
C PHE A 546 2.56 11.81 8.89
N MET A 547 3.72 12.22 8.36
CA MET A 547 3.76 13.26 7.34
C MET A 547 3.09 12.84 6.02
N PRO A 548 3.35 11.63 5.47
CA PRO A 548 2.67 11.19 4.25
C PRO A 548 1.15 11.10 4.43
N TRP A 549 0.69 10.59 5.58
CA TRP A 549 -0.73 10.56 5.91
C TRP A 549 -1.30 11.99 6.03
N PHE A 550 -0.67 12.87 6.81
CA PHE A 550 -1.15 14.21 7.09
C PHE A 550 -1.26 15.05 5.80
N GLN A 551 -0.25 15.02 4.94
CA GLN A 551 -0.25 15.72 3.66
C GLN A 551 -1.39 15.24 2.75
N ARG A 552 -1.60 13.92 2.63
CA ARG A 552 -2.69 13.35 1.85
C ARG A 552 -4.06 13.79 2.39
N ARG A 553 -4.24 13.70 3.71
CA ARG A 553 -5.47 14.13 4.37
C ARG A 553 -5.73 15.62 4.18
N ARG A 554 -4.67 16.43 4.20
CA ARG A 554 -4.74 17.87 4.00
C ARG A 554 -5.11 18.21 2.56
N ALA A 555 -4.48 17.56 1.57
CA ALA A 555 -4.82 17.72 0.15
C ALA A 555 -6.30 17.39 -0.12
N VAL A 556 -6.82 16.31 0.49
CA VAL A 556 -8.26 15.97 0.44
C VAL A 556 -9.13 17.09 1.02
N ALA A 557 -8.74 17.64 2.17
CA ALA A 557 -9.48 18.73 2.80
C ALA A 557 -9.42 20.03 1.99
N GLU A 558 -8.28 20.35 1.38
CA GLU A 558 -8.10 21.50 0.49
C GLU A 558 -8.96 21.35 -0.77
N GLN A 559 -8.97 20.17 -1.40
CA GLN A 559 -9.83 19.91 -2.54
C GLN A 559 -11.32 20.03 -2.18
N GLU A 560 -11.74 19.44 -1.06
CA GLU A 560 -13.11 19.56 -0.58
C GLU A 560 -13.48 21.01 -0.29
N GLN A 561 -12.56 21.81 0.25
CA GLN A 561 -12.75 23.24 0.41
C GLN A 561 -12.94 23.95 -0.93
N HIS A 562 -12.08 23.68 -1.92
CA HIS A 562 -12.27 24.24 -3.27
C HIS A 562 -13.63 23.86 -3.87
N ARG A 563 -14.08 22.62 -3.67
CA ARG A 563 -15.40 22.14 -4.11
C ARG A 563 -16.54 22.90 -3.44
N LEU A 564 -16.48 23.07 -2.12
CA LEU A 564 -17.50 23.80 -1.35
C LEU A 564 -17.55 25.29 -1.73
N TRP A 565 -16.40 25.92 -1.95
CA TRP A 565 -16.32 27.31 -2.39
C TRP A 565 -16.83 27.49 -3.83
N ARG A 566 -16.54 26.56 -4.74
CA ARG A 566 -17.15 26.51 -6.07
C ARG A 566 -18.67 26.42 -5.97
N GLN A 567 -19.18 25.53 -5.13
CA GLN A 567 -20.63 25.37 -4.93
C GLN A 567 -21.28 26.63 -4.33
N ALA A 568 -20.61 27.31 -3.40
CA ALA A 568 -21.06 28.58 -2.84
C ALA A 568 -21.15 29.66 -3.93
N ARG A 569 -20.09 29.84 -4.74
CA ARG A 569 -20.11 30.74 -5.91
C ARG A 569 -21.28 30.44 -6.84
N MET A 570 -21.60 29.16 -7.05
CA MET A 570 -22.69 28.76 -7.95
C MET A 570 -24.09 29.04 -7.39
N ARG A 571 -24.22 29.22 -6.07
CA ARG A 571 -25.50 29.54 -5.41
C ARG A 571 -25.68 31.04 -5.17
N THR A 572 -24.59 31.80 -5.11
CA THR A 572 -24.63 33.22 -4.79
C THR A 572 -25.05 34.07 -5.98
N GLU A 573 -25.99 34.99 -5.75
CA GLU A 573 -26.34 36.06 -6.68
C GLU A 573 -25.39 37.24 -6.48
N ILE A 574 -24.52 37.51 -7.45
CA ILE A 574 -23.47 38.54 -7.36
C ILE A 574 -24.04 39.95 -7.10
N GLN A 575 -25.24 40.24 -7.63
CA GLN A 575 -25.90 41.55 -7.51
C GLN A 575 -26.14 41.99 -6.06
N GLN A 576 -26.37 41.02 -5.16
CA GLN A 576 -26.59 41.30 -3.73
C GLN A 576 -25.33 41.81 -3.03
N PHE A 577 -24.15 41.56 -3.62
CA PHE A 577 -22.85 41.92 -3.07
C PHE A 577 -22.27 43.17 -3.72
N ILE A 578 -22.36 43.29 -5.06
CA ILE A 578 -21.77 44.41 -5.80
C ILE A 578 -22.28 45.77 -5.30
N SER A 579 -23.56 45.87 -4.95
CA SER A 579 -24.16 47.12 -4.44
C SER A 579 -23.57 47.63 -3.11
N LYS A 580 -22.85 46.77 -2.37
CA LYS A 580 -22.25 47.08 -1.07
C LYS A 580 -20.71 47.15 -1.12
N MET A 581 -20.12 46.85 -2.28
CA MET A 581 -18.67 46.80 -2.47
C MET A 581 -18.13 48.17 -2.88
N SER A 582 -16.91 48.47 -2.43
CA SER A 582 -16.10 49.57 -2.96
C SER A 582 -15.63 49.27 -4.38
N GLU A 583 -15.26 50.31 -5.13
CA GLU A 583 -14.76 50.15 -6.51
C GLU A 583 -13.57 49.16 -6.61
N LEU A 584 -12.66 49.20 -5.63
CA LEU A 584 -11.54 48.26 -5.54
C LEU A 584 -12.01 46.82 -5.40
N GLU A 585 -12.98 46.57 -4.52
CA GLU A 585 -13.54 45.23 -4.29
C GLU A 585 -14.33 44.71 -5.51
N ILE A 586 -14.94 45.61 -6.29
CA ILE A 586 -15.61 45.27 -7.55
C ILE A 586 -14.57 44.85 -8.60
N VAL A 587 -13.45 45.57 -8.71
CA VAL A 587 -12.34 45.20 -9.60
C VAL A 587 -11.70 43.87 -9.19
N ASP A 588 -11.46 43.66 -7.89
CA ASP A 588 -10.91 42.40 -7.38
C ASP A 588 -11.87 41.23 -7.64
N SER A 589 -13.18 41.45 -7.46
CA SER A 589 -14.21 40.47 -7.79
C SER A 589 -14.24 40.17 -9.29
N PHE A 590 -14.09 41.18 -10.16
CA PHE A 590 -13.98 40.99 -11.60
C PHE A 590 -12.79 40.08 -11.96
N ASN A 591 -11.60 40.40 -11.45
CA ASN A 591 -10.39 39.62 -11.70
C ASN A 591 -10.51 38.19 -11.16
N ALA A 592 -11.16 37.99 -10.01
CA ALA A 592 -11.35 36.66 -9.46
C ALA A 592 -12.37 35.83 -10.26
N ILE A 593 -13.48 36.41 -10.68
CA ILE A 593 -14.47 35.74 -11.55
C ILE A 593 -13.83 35.40 -12.91
N GLU A 594 -13.03 36.30 -13.48
CA GLU A 594 -12.26 36.04 -14.70
C GLU A 594 -11.34 34.83 -14.54
N ARG A 595 -10.55 34.77 -13.47
CA ARG A 595 -9.68 33.62 -13.18
C ARG A 595 -10.47 32.31 -13.07
N TYR A 596 -11.58 32.30 -12.36
CA TYR A 596 -12.41 31.09 -12.23
C TYR A 596 -13.06 30.69 -13.55
N LEU A 597 -13.56 31.65 -14.33
CA LEU A 597 -14.16 31.38 -15.64
C LEU A 597 -13.14 30.76 -16.60
N LEU A 598 -11.91 31.30 -16.63
CA LEU A 598 -10.83 30.74 -17.45
C LEU A 598 -10.48 29.30 -17.02
N GLY A 599 -10.44 29.03 -15.70
CA GLY A 599 -10.23 27.69 -15.18
C GLY A 599 -11.32 26.69 -15.61
N GLU A 600 -12.59 27.11 -15.58
CA GLU A 600 -13.70 26.28 -16.05
C GLU A 600 -13.66 26.03 -17.56
N ILE A 601 -13.34 27.05 -18.37
CA ILE A 601 -13.18 26.91 -19.83
C ILE A 601 -12.04 25.94 -20.16
N GLN A 602 -10.92 26.02 -19.45
CA GLN A 602 -9.79 25.10 -19.63
C GLN A 602 -10.13 23.66 -19.21
N SER A 603 -10.92 23.49 -18.16
CA SER A 603 -11.46 22.18 -17.74
C SER A 603 -12.37 21.56 -18.81
N GLN A 604 -13.19 22.36 -19.48
CA GLN A 604 -14.01 21.90 -20.61
C GLN A 604 -13.17 21.48 -21.82
N GLN A 605 -12.16 22.28 -22.19
CA GLN A 605 -11.30 22.01 -23.35
C GLN A 605 -10.40 20.77 -23.16
N SER A 606 -10.05 20.43 -21.92
CA SER A 606 -9.23 19.26 -21.58
C SER A 606 -10.03 17.95 -21.47
N GLY A 607 -11.33 17.97 -21.79
CA GLY A 607 -12.20 16.77 -21.71
C GLY A 607 -12.57 16.35 -20.28
N ARG A 608 -12.26 17.18 -19.26
CA ARG A 608 -12.65 16.98 -17.86
C ARG A 608 -13.98 17.66 -17.50
N GLY A 609 -14.55 18.44 -18.42
CA GLY A 609 -15.80 19.17 -18.22
C GLY A 609 -17.02 18.25 -18.19
N ASN A 610 -17.69 18.18 -17.05
CA ASN A 610 -19.03 17.61 -16.87
C ASN A 610 -20.12 18.69 -17.09
N ALA A 611 -21.40 18.28 -17.12
CA ALA A 611 -22.54 19.20 -17.29
C ALA A 611 -22.55 20.35 -16.25
N GLU A 612 -22.05 20.08 -15.04
CA GLU A 612 -21.87 21.08 -13.98
C GLU A 612 -20.88 22.18 -14.35
N SER A 613 -19.80 21.85 -15.08
CA SER A 613 -18.81 22.82 -15.53
C SER A 613 -19.35 23.74 -16.63
N ALA A 614 -20.24 23.24 -17.48
CA ALA A 614 -20.93 24.08 -18.47
C ALA A 614 -21.89 25.08 -17.81
N ALA A 615 -22.67 24.63 -16.83
CA ALA A 615 -23.53 25.50 -16.04
C ALA A 615 -22.70 26.55 -15.26
N ALA A 616 -21.55 26.14 -14.71
CA ALA A 616 -20.64 27.04 -14.01
C ALA A 616 -20.06 28.12 -14.93
N CYS A 617 -19.60 27.76 -16.14
CA CYS A 617 -19.15 28.72 -17.16
C CYS A 617 -20.23 29.76 -17.48
N GLN A 618 -21.47 29.32 -17.72
CA GLN A 618 -22.57 30.22 -18.06
C GLN A 618 -22.88 31.18 -16.91
N LYS A 619 -22.94 30.68 -15.67
CA LYS A 619 -23.19 31.50 -14.50
C LYS A 619 -22.07 32.52 -14.28
N LEU A 620 -20.81 32.08 -14.27
CA LEU A 620 -19.66 32.96 -14.06
C LEU A 620 -19.55 34.03 -15.15
N LYS A 621 -19.92 33.71 -16.39
CA LYS A 621 -20.01 34.70 -17.48
C LYS A 621 -21.08 35.76 -17.20
N GLY A 622 -22.26 35.33 -16.74
CA GLY A 622 -23.32 36.24 -16.29
C GLY A 622 -22.87 37.12 -15.12
N ASP A 623 -22.20 36.53 -14.14
CA ASP A 623 -21.65 37.25 -12.98
C ASP A 623 -20.56 38.26 -13.41
N LEU A 624 -19.67 37.89 -14.34
CA LEU A 624 -18.64 38.78 -14.88
C LEU A 624 -19.25 39.99 -15.60
N GLN A 625 -20.30 39.76 -16.41
CA GLN A 625 -21.04 40.82 -17.09
C GLN A 625 -21.73 41.76 -16.10
N ALA A 626 -22.33 41.20 -15.04
CA ALA A 626 -22.95 41.97 -13.97
C ALA A 626 -21.96 42.90 -13.27
N VAL A 627 -20.77 42.40 -12.93
CA VAL A 627 -19.69 43.20 -12.32
C VAL A 627 -19.19 44.27 -13.29
N PHE A 628 -18.97 43.91 -14.56
CA PHE A 628 -18.51 44.84 -15.60
C PHE A 628 -19.44 46.05 -15.75
N ASN A 629 -20.75 45.82 -15.76
CA ASN A 629 -21.74 46.88 -15.95
C ASN A 629 -21.80 47.90 -14.80
N VAL A 630 -21.27 47.57 -13.61
CA VAL A 630 -21.25 48.47 -12.45
C VAL A 630 -19.97 49.29 -12.37
N LEU A 631 -18.89 48.87 -13.03
CA LEU A 631 -17.63 49.61 -13.05
C LEU A 631 -17.76 50.97 -13.74
N PRO A 632 -16.98 51.99 -13.33
CA PRO A 632 -16.88 53.27 -14.04
C PRO A 632 -16.48 53.12 -15.52
N LYS A 633 -16.91 54.08 -16.36
CA LYS A 633 -16.76 53.99 -17.83
C LYS A 633 -15.30 53.93 -18.29
N ASP A 634 -14.43 54.67 -17.63
CA ASP A 634 -12.98 54.66 -17.81
C ASP A 634 -12.37 53.28 -17.49
N MET A 635 -12.81 52.64 -16.40
CA MET A 635 -12.42 51.26 -16.07
C MET A 635 -12.96 50.23 -17.06
N GLN A 636 -14.21 50.38 -17.51
CA GLN A 636 -14.78 49.53 -18.56
C GLN A 636 -13.95 49.62 -19.86
N GLN A 637 -13.57 50.84 -20.27
CA GLN A 637 -12.71 51.04 -21.44
C GLN A 637 -11.36 50.35 -21.25
N LEU A 638 -10.71 50.52 -20.09
CA LEU A 638 -9.43 49.87 -19.77
C LEU A 638 -9.50 48.34 -19.84
N LEU A 639 -10.58 47.74 -19.33
CA LEU A 639 -10.80 46.29 -19.41
C LEU A 639 -11.04 45.80 -20.85
N LEU A 640 -11.74 46.58 -21.67
CA LEU A 640 -12.02 46.27 -23.07
C LEU A 640 -10.80 46.40 -23.99
N PHE A 641 -9.77 47.18 -23.61
CA PHE A 641 -8.50 47.22 -24.34
C PHE A 641 -7.78 45.86 -24.36
N ASN A 642 -8.08 44.97 -23.40
CA ASN A 642 -7.58 43.61 -23.44
C ASN A 642 -8.51 42.73 -24.32
N PRO A 643 -8.02 42.20 -25.46
CA PRO A 643 -8.85 41.45 -26.40
C PRO A 643 -9.40 40.15 -25.79
N GLN A 644 -8.70 39.54 -24.83
CA GLN A 644 -9.16 38.33 -24.14
C GLN A 644 -10.37 38.64 -23.24
N ARG A 645 -10.30 39.74 -22.48
CA ARG A 645 -11.41 40.23 -21.63
C ARG A 645 -12.62 40.64 -22.46
N ALA A 646 -12.40 41.34 -23.56
CA ALA A 646 -13.46 41.71 -24.49
C ALA A 646 -14.18 40.48 -25.05
N ALA A 647 -13.45 39.43 -25.44
CA ALA A 647 -14.03 38.19 -25.94
C ALA A 647 -14.87 37.44 -24.87
N LEU A 648 -14.44 37.46 -23.60
CA LEU A 648 -15.20 36.85 -22.51
C LEU A 648 -16.54 37.55 -22.26
N LEU A 649 -16.60 38.87 -22.42
CA LEU A 649 -17.80 39.70 -22.22
C LEU A 649 -18.75 39.71 -23.45
N GLN A 650 -18.23 39.66 -24.68
CA GLN A 650 -19.03 39.83 -25.91
C GLN A 650 -19.75 38.58 -26.43
N GLY A 651 -19.74 37.46 -25.72
CA GLY A 651 -20.54 36.30 -26.11
C GLY A 651 -19.91 35.36 -27.15
N SER A 652 -18.90 35.78 -27.92
CA SER A 652 -18.34 35.00 -29.04
C SER A 652 -17.11 34.18 -28.67
N LEU A 653 -17.24 32.85 -28.56
CA LEU A 653 -16.10 31.93 -28.59
C LEU A 653 -15.93 31.40 -30.02
N GLY A 654 -15.31 32.22 -30.87
CA GLY A 654 -14.61 31.76 -32.07
C GLY A 654 -13.12 31.68 -31.74
N LEU A 655 -12.60 30.46 -31.52
CA LEU A 655 -11.18 30.23 -31.30
C LEU A 655 -10.34 30.84 -32.44
N THR A 656 -9.57 31.88 -32.15
CA THR A 656 -8.34 32.17 -32.89
C THR A 656 -7.21 31.47 -32.16
N LYS A 657 -6.52 30.58 -32.88
CA LYS A 657 -5.28 29.91 -32.45
C LYS A 657 -4.29 30.97 -31.94
N LEU A 658 -3.68 30.68 -30.79
CA LEU A 658 -2.49 31.40 -30.29
C LEU A 658 -1.43 31.49 -31.40
N PRO A 659 -0.83 32.66 -31.67
CA PRO A 659 0.32 32.73 -32.55
C PRO A 659 1.53 32.15 -31.82
N GLY A 660 1.98 30.98 -32.29
CA GLY A 660 3.25 30.38 -31.89
C GLY A 660 4.43 31.13 -32.50
N HIS A 661 5.57 31.04 -31.80
CA HIS A 661 6.90 31.42 -32.26
C HIS A 661 7.18 30.98 -33.72
N PRO A 662 7.93 31.78 -34.51
CA PRO A 662 8.20 31.44 -35.90
C PRO A 662 9.25 30.33 -35.98
N SER A 663 8.82 29.14 -36.37
CA SER A 663 9.72 28.08 -36.84
C SER A 663 10.09 28.36 -38.30
N ILE A 664 11.37 28.61 -38.54
CA ILE A 664 11.99 28.75 -39.87
C ILE A 664 11.73 27.47 -40.67
N GLN A 665 11.00 27.58 -41.78
CA GLN A 665 10.93 26.54 -42.81
C GLN A 665 11.93 26.85 -43.92
N VAL A 666 12.94 25.99 -44.05
CA VAL A 666 13.85 25.88 -45.19
C VAL A 666 13.04 25.40 -46.39
N GLY A 667 12.99 26.21 -47.45
CA GLY A 667 12.32 25.86 -48.69
C GLY A 667 13.13 24.87 -49.52
N VAL A 668 12.51 23.74 -49.88
CA VAL A 668 12.98 22.87 -50.96
C VAL A 668 12.34 23.37 -52.26
N VAL A 669 13.16 23.92 -53.15
CA VAL A 669 12.77 24.34 -54.50
C VAL A 669 12.86 23.11 -55.41
N ASN A 670 11.72 22.70 -55.98
CA ASN A 670 11.68 21.74 -57.09
C ASN A 670 11.77 22.52 -58.41
N SER A 671 12.78 22.17 -59.21
CA SER A 671 13.05 22.69 -60.54
C SER A 671 12.06 22.15 -61.58
N GLY A 672 11.43 23.04 -62.35
CA GLY A 672 10.65 22.70 -63.54
C GLY A 672 10.59 23.89 -64.48
N SER A 673 11.48 23.90 -65.46
CA SER A 673 11.56 24.85 -66.58
C SER A 673 10.31 24.83 -67.46
N PRO A 674 10.00 25.95 -68.12
CA PRO A 674 9.56 25.91 -69.51
C PRO A 674 10.46 26.76 -70.42
N GLN A 675 10.54 26.28 -71.68
CA GLN A 675 11.13 26.82 -72.91
C GLN A 675 11.76 28.20 -72.92
#